data_AF-A0A3E0WKT2-F1
#
_entry.id   AF-A0A3E0WKT2-F1
#
_cell.length_a   1.000
_cell.length_b   1.000
_cell.length_c   1.000
_cell.angle_alpha   90.00
_cell.angle_beta   90.00
_cell.angle_gamma   90.00
#
_symmetry.space_group_name_H-M   'P 1'
#
loop_
_entity.id
_entity.type
_entity.pdbx_description
1 polymer ?
#
loop_
_entity_poly.entity_id
_entity_poly.type
_entity_poly.pdbx_seq_one_letter_code
_entity_poly.pdbx_strand_id
1 'polypeptide(L)'
;MGKIIQYQTSVLNTALALRERLRRIPLCVPDEFITPLGPSVVSGISFGYAFARLVDETQTVFVRDSFPPPGPVQPRIEYITGAKRVQLVQPATVSVATLDDLAQGGTDGPSNPQALDVHIVFSLQVRNVDNEVYFTISFTGIEGGPTGLDLAAIEGRLRARLSPSNLQINVGALTELGDTPTIANCGLSATLREHQTMEIADPGNALRVLDAESVLVLRLEIGNYPVSSDAWETFYTDTESVIDLGPSGIETRRWAIIADPYFVTEAAKRTVGARMRRRRNVRVLDEIGAAWKASGPEQGQVMLSFRADAIDACNLGALGSFDIGLDVQVRVELTAIPSTNRDPYDPGALQQFIKVNTWKNDLDTAACTLLITTFWPYVGAHLIDQERSSWGGYVGGFLLPILIPIVALIEMNRGGRIDPPLDTCMRPHSDRDEFLCTRAFTSTALPGGGFPELSRLVARPDAIILSGTTFWQRRLARDYDLRSLDVEPFRLETPHLPCGAASSAGLALAGEHSEAFARLKATITLFFEPHSSTGERFNFISTSRTALITPTMCMPRVRPEDDPLNVFAPYIQLEPPSPFVATVTVEVPLDRIPQEYFDNPYPCRVLIQTSRGTRLITLPAIARPASDTVRSAALGAWAEAVNRCYAKQAQFSPKWIIDPADRIRERHLWEFVVTGLAPREPIAVETLAGRTLIRSFARSSGLARGHILLGREEYEGQLRWRNERPAEGEDTVSTTDAVAALEERRRLAIDVRQTQWLELARLDAPDYLAHAAFRVGTEPRLAVLTTAGVAIFAPSASSNPLQIARASLFGGRGLLAREGEIRVWGDDGIHDLSVNTETGDLIVRDHLPGATDALVEIGEQVFALREGRVEQLGYGFVESEETLPPEFLAANNERLFVGGSNEMRVYAVDGADVSPIGAYRMPGLRGFEGFALDGAGAPLLIRRDQGYALVELGELEEPTLVTEYTDRPYSADAAALGDLLIVPEPDNESLVVLRRGSTAWQ
;
A
#
# COMPACT_ATOMS: atom_id res chain seq x y z
N MET A 1 33.75 43.24 15.69
CA MET A 1 33.92 42.17 14.69
C MET A 1 32.57 41.97 14.04
N GLY A 2 32.51 42.19 12.73
CA GLY A 2 31.27 42.20 11.96
C GLY A 2 31.30 41.17 10.84
N LYS A 3 30.12 40.83 10.33
CA LYS A 3 29.80 40.04 9.15
C LYS A 3 28.85 40.87 8.31
N ILE A 4 29.03 40.86 7.00
CA ILE A 4 28.02 41.40 6.09
C ILE A 4 27.63 40.26 5.18
N ILE A 5 26.40 39.79 5.36
CA ILE A 5 25.79 38.80 4.49
C ILE A 5 24.99 39.59 3.45
N GLN A 6 25.43 39.61 2.20
CA GLN A 6 24.68 40.22 1.10
C GLN A 6 24.06 39.14 0.23
N TYR A 7 22.82 38.80 0.53
CA TYR A 7 22.06 37.88 -0.28
C TYR A 7 21.53 38.59 -1.52
N GLN A 8 22.01 38.21 -2.68
CA GLN A 8 21.42 38.61 -3.95
C GLN A 8 20.48 37.49 -4.41
N THR A 9 19.29 37.87 -4.86
CA THR A 9 18.34 36.96 -5.50
C THR A 9 17.75 37.63 -6.72
N SER A 10 17.53 36.87 -7.79
CA SER A 10 16.84 37.43 -8.95
C SER A 10 15.38 37.77 -8.59
N VAL A 11 14.93 38.92 -9.10
CA VAL A 11 13.52 39.34 -9.06
C VAL A 11 12.66 38.22 -9.65
N LEU A 12 13.04 37.69 -10.81
CA LEU A 12 12.33 36.62 -11.51
C LEU A 12 12.16 35.38 -10.64
N ASN A 13 13.20 34.94 -9.91
CA ASN A 13 13.07 33.74 -9.08
C ASN A 13 12.11 33.97 -7.90
N THR A 14 12.17 35.14 -7.28
CA THR A 14 11.27 35.51 -6.18
C THR A 14 9.83 35.61 -6.67
N ALA A 15 9.66 36.20 -7.86
CA ALA A 15 8.40 36.30 -8.59
C ALA A 15 7.84 34.91 -8.98
N LEU A 16 8.66 34.03 -9.54
CA LEU A 16 8.27 32.66 -9.90
C LEU A 16 7.89 31.83 -8.66
N ALA A 17 8.66 31.90 -7.58
CA ALA A 17 8.34 31.21 -6.33
C ALA A 17 7.00 31.67 -5.75
N LEU A 18 6.73 32.97 -5.80
CA LEU A 18 5.45 33.55 -5.42
C LEU A 18 4.31 33.09 -6.35
N ARG A 19 4.53 33.08 -7.67
CA ARG A 19 3.57 32.56 -8.65
C ARG A 19 3.18 31.12 -8.35
N GLU A 20 4.16 30.24 -8.16
CA GLU A 20 3.93 28.83 -7.86
C GLU A 20 3.22 28.63 -6.53
N ARG A 21 3.50 29.49 -5.54
CA ARG A 21 2.76 29.51 -4.29
C ARG A 21 1.31 29.93 -4.49
N LEU A 22 1.05 30.96 -5.31
CA LEU A 22 -0.31 31.41 -5.61
C LEU A 22 -1.11 30.34 -6.37
N ARG A 23 -0.49 29.65 -7.32
CA ARG A 23 -1.09 28.50 -8.03
C ARG A 23 -1.46 27.34 -7.11
N ARG A 24 -0.73 27.15 -6.01
CA ARG A 24 -1.02 26.13 -4.99
C ARG A 24 -2.11 26.52 -4.02
N ILE A 25 -2.49 27.80 -3.96
CA ILE A 25 -3.56 28.22 -3.08
C ILE A 25 -4.88 27.83 -3.75
N PRO A 26 -5.71 27.01 -3.09
CA PRO A 26 -7.03 26.70 -3.58
C PRO A 26 -7.83 28.01 -3.64
N LEU A 27 -7.95 28.63 -4.81
CA LEU A 27 -8.77 29.82 -5.00
C LEU A 27 -10.17 29.37 -5.39
N CYS A 28 -10.96 29.08 -4.36
CA CYS A 28 -12.39 28.92 -4.52
C CYS A 28 -13.04 30.30 -4.42
N VAL A 29 -13.54 30.78 -5.55
CA VAL A 29 -14.39 31.97 -5.63
C VAL A 29 -15.83 31.49 -5.89
N PRO A 30 -16.52 30.96 -4.86
CA PRO A 30 -17.86 30.39 -4.99
C PRO A 30 -18.92 31.43 -5.28
N ASP A 31 -18.59 32.71 -5.38
CA ASP A 31 -19.59 33.77 -5.46
C ASP A 31 -19.93 34.08 -6.90
N GLU A 32 -21.24 34.24 -7.13
CA GLU A 32 -21.72 34.98 -8.28
C GLU A 32 -21.50 36.47 -8.00
N PHE A 33 -20.85 37.16 -8.93
CA PHE A 33 -20.71 38.60 -8.88
C PHE A 33 -21.48 39.21 -10.06
N ILE A 34 -22.03 40.39 -9.81
CA ILE A 34 -22.77 41.12 -10.83
C ILE A 34 -21.74 41.82 -11.73
N THR A 35 -21.68 41.44 -12.99
CA THR A 35 -20.95 42.19 -14.03
C THR A 35 -21.96 42.98 -14.86
N PRO A 36 -21.50 43.89 -15.76
CA PRO A 36 -22.38 44.51 -16.75
C PRO A 36 -23.13 43.51 -17.64
N LEU A 37 -22.66 42.26 -17.72
CA LEU A 37 -23.28 41.17 -18.48
C LEU A 37 -24.29 40.35 -17.65
N GLY A 38 -24.40 40.62 -16.34
CA GLY A 38 -25.27 39.90 -15.41
C GLY A 38 -24.50 39.07 -14.36
N PRO A 39 -25.20 38.18 -13.63
CA PRO A 39 -24.58 37.27 -12.68
C PRO A 39 -23.53 36.39 -13.37
N SER A 40 -22.29 36.52 -12.93
CA SER A 40 -21.12 35.85 -13.51
C SER A 40 -20.32 35.14 -12.43
N VAL A 41 -19.56 34.13 -12.84
CA VAL A 41 -18.66 33.38 -11.95
C VAL A 41 -17.26 33.35 -12.54
N VAL A 42 -16.25 33.20 -11.68
CA VAL A 42 -14.88 32.97 -12.13
C VAL A 42 -14.83 31.61 -12.81
N SER A 43 -14.46 31.56 -14.08
CA SER A 43 -14.35 30.35 -14.89
C SER A 43 -12.90 29.93 -15.12
N GLY A 44 -11.91 30.69 -14.66
CA GLY A 44 -10.50 30.32 -14.72
C GLY A 44 -9.61 31.45 -14.22
N ILE A 45 -8.41 31.10 -13.76
CA ILE A 45 -7.36 32.08 -13.45
C ILE A 45 -6.08 31.56 -14.07
N SER A 46 -5.48 32.36 -14.94
CA SER A 46 -4.14 32.11 -15.46
C SER A 46 -3.18 33.16 -14.91
N PHE A 47 -1.96 32.75 -14.60
CA PHE A 47 -0.95 33.64 -14.01
C PHE A 47 0.13 33.93 -15.04
N GLY A 48 0.35 35.22 -15.32
CA GLY A 48 1.45 35.68 -16.15
C GLY A 48 2.80 35.61 -15.43
N TYR A 49 3.84 36.18 -16.04
CA TYR A 49 5.12 36.35 -15.37
C TYR A 49 5.03 37.50 -14.38
N ALA A 50 5.29 37.22 -13.10
CA ALA A 50 5.40 38.25 -12.09
C ALA A 50 6.64 39.12 -12.32
N PHE A 51 6.54 40.38 -11.94
CA PHE A 51 7.61 41.36 -11.99
C PHE A 51 7.68 42.13 -10.67
N ALA A 52 8.73 42.93 -10.47
CA ALA A 52 8.81 43.81 -9.32
C ALA A 52 8.79 45.28 -9.74
N ARG A 53 8.35 46.15 -8.82
CA ARG A 53 8.41 47.60 -8.95
C ARG A 53 8.79 48.23 -7.61
N LEU A 54 9.34 49.43 -7.65
CA LEU A 54 9.69 50.23 -6.47
C LEU A 54 8.56 51.21 -6.14
N VAL A 55 8.25 51.37 -4.86
CA VAL A 55 7.23 52.34 -4.40
C VAL A 55 7.86 53.27 -3.36
N ASP A 56 7.88 54.57 -3.66
CA ASP A 56 8.32 55.62 -2.73
C ASP A 56 7.11 56.48 -2.28
N GLU A 57 7.12 56.97 -1.04
CA GLU A 57 5.97 57.66 -0.44
C GLU A 57 5.91 59.18 -0.75
N THR A 58 6.86 59.79 -1.47
CA THR A 58 6.74 61.22 -1.84
C THR A 58 7.33 61.73 -3.16
N GLN A 59 7.96 60.95 -4.05
CA GLN A 59 8.34 61.48 -5.38
C GLN A 59 8.58 60.40 -6.44
N THR A 60 7.89 60.50 -7.57
CA THR A 60 8.23 59.80 -8.81
C THR A 60 9.46 60.49 -9.42
N VAL A 61 10.60 59.80 -9.48
CA VAL A 61 11.81 60.34 -10.09
C VAL A 61 11.73 60.21 -11.61
N PHE A 62 11.69 61.36 -12.31
CA PHE A 62 11.82 61.47 -13.77
C PHE A 62 13.26 61.82 -14.17
N VAL A 63 13.61 61.51 -15.44
CA VAL A 63 14.41 62.28 -16.46
C VAL A 63 14.97 61.25 -17.47
N ARG A 64 15.16 61.47 -18.79
CA ARG A 64 14.63 62.34 -19.86
C ARG A 64 15.35 61.91 -21.17
N ASP A 65 14.69 62.11 -22.31
CA ASP A 65 15.17 61.86 -23.68
C ASP A 65 16.56 62.44 -24.08
N SER A 66 17.33 61.56 -24.76
CA SER A 66 17.89 61.69 -26.13
C SER A 66 19.30 62.30 -26.43
N PHE A 67 20.19 61.40 -26.91
CA PHE A 67 21.36 61.47 -27.85
C PHE A 67 22.67 62.23 -27.48
N PRO A 68 23.89 61.91 -28.04
CA PRO A 68 24.43 60.85 -28.97
C PRO A 68 25.78 60.19 -28.47
N PRO A 69 26.69 59.49 -29.24
CA PRO A 69 26.70 58.82 -30.56
C PRO A 69 27.10 57.30 -30.43
N PRO A 70 27.49 56.53 -31.50
CA PRO A 70 27.62 55.08 -31.42
C PRO A 70 28.93 54.66 -30.73
N GLY A 71 28.80 54.03 -29.57
CA GLY A 71 29.86 53.33 -28.88
C GLY A 71 29.29 52.25 -27.95
N PRO A 72 30.06 51.24 -27.57
CA PRO A 72 29.61 50.21 -26.63
C PRO A 72 29.35 50.86 -25.27
N VAL A 73 28.07 51.05 -24.93
CA VAL A 73 27.63 51.58 -23.64
C VAL A 73 27.91 50.51 -22.59
N GLN A 74 28.76 50.85 -21.60
CA GLN A 74 28.87 50.04 -20.39
C GLN A 74 27.54 50.14 -19.61
N PRO A 75 27.03 49.04 -19.04
CA PRO A 75 25.81 49.07 -18.25
C PRO A 75 25.98 50.06 -17.10
N ARG A 76 25.08 51.05 -17.02
CA ARG A 76 25.06 52.01 -15.91
C ARG A 76 24.26 51.40 -14.77
N ILE A 77 24.94 51.00 -13.70
CA ILE A 77 24.30 50.48 -12.49
C ILE A 77 23.87 51.68 -11.63
N GLU A 78 22.56 51.92 -11.53
CA GLU A 78 22.02 52.90 -10.56
C GLU A 78 21.69 52.19 -9.24
N TYR A 79 22.43 52.53 -8.19
CA TYR A 79 22.13 52.11 -6.82
C TYR A 79 21.07 53.04 -6.22
N ILE A 80 19.85 52.55 -6.05
CA ILE A 80 18.79 53.29 -5.35
C ILE A 80 18.92 52.98 -3.86
N THR A 81 19.78 53.72 -3.16
CA THR A 81 19.85 53.72 -1.70
C THR A 81 18.66 54.49 -1.13
N GLY A 82 17.74 53.81 -0.44
CA GLY A 82 16.65 54.45 0.31
C GLY A 82 15.23 54.02 -0.06
N ALA A 83 15.04 53.12 -1.04
CA ALA A 83 13.72 52.58 -1.35
C ALA A 83 13.14 51.85 -0.12
N LYS A 84 12.11 52.42 0.51
CA LYS A 84 11.53 51.87 1.74
C LYS A 84 10.67 50.63 1.51
N ARG A 85 10.16 50.41 0.28
CA ARG A 85 9.34 49.25 -0.08
C ARG A 85 9.57 48.81 -1.52
N VAL A 86 9.86 47.52 -1.69
CA VAL A 86 9.79 46.83 -2.99
C VAL A 86 8.44 46.13 -3.07
N GLN A 87 7.78 46.17 -4.23
CA GLN A 87 6.57 45.41 -4.49
C GLN A 87 6.81 44.34 -5.55
N LEU A 88 6.29 43.13 -5.32
CA LEU A 88 6.12 42.12 -6.35
C LEU A 88 4.70 42.24 -6.90
N VAL A 89 4.57 42.29 -8.22
CA VAL A 89 3.31 42.34 -8.93
C VAL A 89 3.18 41.04 -9.71
N GLN A 90 2.11 40.29 -9.43
CA GLN A 90 1.76 39.07 -10.16
C GLN A 90 0.58 39.36 -11.09
N PRO A 91 0.81 39.48 -12.40
CA PRO A 91 -0.26 39.54 -13.38
C PRO A 91 -1.08 38.24 -13.35
N ALA A 92 -2.39 38.37 -13.39
CA ALA A 92 -3.30 37.27 -13.54
C ALA A 92 -4.43 37.66 -14.50
N THR A 93 -4.78 36.76 -15.41
CA THR A 93 -5.96 36.90 -16.26
C THR A 93 -7.05 36.03 -15.66
N VAL A 94 -8.09 36.68 -15.15
CA VAL A 94 -9.27 36.05 -14.56
C VAL A 94 -10.33 35.91 -15.65
N SER A 95 -10.61 34.68 -16.06
CA SER A 95 -11.72 34.38 -16.93
C SER A 95 -13.01 34.39 -16.13
N VAL A 96 -14.02 35.11 -16.60
CA VAL A 96 -15.36 35.15 -16.01
C VAL A 96 -16.38 34.72 -17.05
N ALA A 97 -17.42 34.03 -16.62
CA ALA A 97 -18.49 33.57 -17.51
C ALA A 97 -19.85 33.82 -16.89
N THR A 98 -20.84 34.17 -17.73
CA THR A 98 -22.23 34.22 -17.29
C THR A 98 -22.76 32.80 -17.10
N LEU A 99 -23.86 32.67 -16.37
CA LEU A 99 -24.51 31.37 -16.16
C LEU A 99 -25.10 30.81 -17.46
N ASP A 100 -25.52 31.69 -18.39
CA ASP A 100 -25.98 31.29 -19.72
C ASP A 100 -24.83 30.73 -20.57
N ASP A 101 -23.65 31.35 -20.52
CA ASP A 101 -22.45 30.83 -21.22
C ASP A 101 -22.06 29.44 -20.69
N LEU A 102 -22.19 29.23 -19.38
CA LEU A 102 -21.93 27.94 -18.74
C LEU A 102 -23.00 26.90 -19.10
N ALA A 103 -24.27 27.29 -19.15
CA ALA A 103 -25.36 26.41 -19.53
C ALA A 103 -25.25 25.97 -21.00
N GLN A 104 -24.87 26.88 -21.91
CA GLN A 104 -24.64 26.57 -23.32
C GLN A 104 -23.41 25.70 -23.53
N GLY A 105 -22.38 25.90 -22.71
CA GLY A 105 -21.12 25.17 -22.77
C GLY A 105 -21.15 23.78 -22.13
N GLY A 106 -22.04 23.56 -21.14
CA GLY A 106 -22.24 22.26 -20.49
C GLY A 106 -20.95 21.67 -19.90
N THR A 107 -20.58 20.49 -20.37
CA THR A 107 -19.38 19.74 -19.93
C THR A 107 -18.08 20.38 -20.40
N ASP A 108 -18.09 21.06 -21.55
CA ASP A 108 -16.86 21.54 -22.20
C ASP A 108 -16.32 22.82 -21.56
N GLY A 109 -17.18 23.58 -20.87
CA GLY A 109 -16.83 24.87 -20.27
C GLY A 109 -17.56 26.03 -20.88
N PRO A 110 -17.41 27.24 -20.33
CA PRO A 110 -18.10 28.41 -20.86
C PRO A 110 -17.75 28.61 -22.34
N SER A 111 -18.77 28.86 -23.16
CA SER A 111 -18.60 29.05 -24.61
C SER A 111 -17.84 30.33 -24.97
N ASN A 112 -17.96 31.38 -24.15
CA ASN A 112 -17.34 32.68 -24.40
C ASN A 112 -16.91 33.38 -23.09
N PRO A 113 -15.87 32.90 -22.40
CA PRO A 113 -15.42 33.53 -21.17
C PRO A 113 -14.79 34.91 -21.45
N GLN A 114 -15.18 35.92 -20.67
CA GLN A 114 -14.55 37.23 -20.69
C GLN A 114 -13.25 37.20 -19.87
N ALA A 115 -12.15 37.63 -20.46
CA ALA A 115 -10.86 37.74 -19.78
C ALA A 115 -10.71 39.11 -19.09
N LEU A 116 -10.36 39.11 -17.80
CA LEU A 116 -10.10 40.31 -17.00
C LEU A 116 -8.66 40.29 -16.50
N ASP A 117 -7.86 41.28 -16.88
CA ASP A 117 -6.49 41.39 -16.41
C ASP A 117 -6.43 42.12 -15.05
N VAL A 118 -5.86 41.44 -14.06
CA VAL A 118 -5.66 41.96 -12.71
C VAL A 118 -4.21 41.76 -12.28
N HIS A 119 -3.78 42.55 -11.32
CA HIS A 119 -2.43 42.54 -10.77
C HIS A 119 -2.51 42.29 -9.26
N ILE A 120 -2.00 41.15 -8.81
CA ILE A 120 -1.95 40.80 -7.40
C ILE A 120 -0.65 41.36 -6.82
N VAL A 121 -0.74 42.32 -5.90
CA VAL A 121 0.41 43.09 -5.42
C VAL A 121 0.84 42.64 -4.03
N PHE A 122 2.14 42.41 -3.86
CA PHE A 122 2.76 42.02 -2.60
C PHE A 122 3.86 43.01 -2.23
N SER A 123 3.96 43.37 -0.95
CA SER A 123 5.07 44.16 -0.42
C SER A 123 6.13 43.21 0.13
N LEU A 124 7.37 43.46 -0.27
CA LEU A 124 8.56 42.84 0.31
C LEU A 124 9.14 43.75 1.37
N GLN A 125 9.34 43.21 2.57
CA GLN A 125 9.90 43.92 3.70
C GLN A 125 10.91 43.04 4.43
N VAL A 126 11.93 43.68 4.98
CA VAL A 126 12.92 43.04 5.85
C VAL A 126 12.78 43.69 7.20
N ARG A 127 12.56 42.89 8.24
CA ARG A 127 12.38 43.39 9.61
C ARG A 127 13.34 42.67 10.53
N ASN A 128 13.93 43.42 11.47
CA ASN A 128 14.68 42.86 12.59
C ASN A 128 13.80 42.96 13.84
N VAL A 129 13.52 41.84 14.49
CA VAL A 129 12.76 41.76 15.74
C VAL A 129 13.54 40.87 16.68
N ASP A 130 13.90 41.38 17.86
CA ASP A 130 14.60 40.63 18.91
C ASP A 130 15.83 39.85 18.43
N ASN A 131 16.61 40.46 17.54
CA ASN A 131 17.81 39.88 16.96
C ASN A 131 17.57 38.70 15.99
N GLU A 132 16.38 38.66 15.39
CA GLU A 132 16.02 37.77 14.30
C GLU A 132 15.62 38.58 13.07
N VAL A 133 16.11 38.19 11.88
CA VAL A 133 15.70 38.82 10.62
C VAL A 133 14.56 38.06 9.99
N TYR A 134 13.52 38.78 9.62
CA TYR A 134 12.37 38.27 8.88
C TYR A 134 12.35 38.88 7.48
N PHE A 135 12.31 38.04 6.46
CA PHE A 135 11.90 38.42 5.11
C PHE A 135 10.40 38.21 4.98
N THR A 136 9.65 39.31 5.02
CA THR A 136 8.20 39.31 4.96
C THR A 136 7.73 39.59 3.54
N ILE A 137 6.93 38.68 3.00
CA ILE A 137 6.11 38.93 1.81
C ILE A 137 4.67 39.10 2.30
N SER A 138 4.11 40.29 2.17
CA SER A 138 2.74 40.58 2.59
C SER A 138 1.88 41.00 1.40
N PHE A 139 0.72 40.37 1.25
CA PHE A 139 -0.28 40.81 0.28
C PHE A 139 -0.71 42.25 0.57
N THR A 140 -0.65 43.10 -0.46
CA THR A 140 -0.95 44.54 -0.37
C THR A 140 -2.34 44.83 -0.90
N GLY A 141 -2.70 44.26 -2.06
CA GLY A 141 -3.99 44.45 -2.68
C GLY A 141 -4.05 43.91 -4.11
N ILE A 142 -5.17 44.17 -4.80
CA ILE A 142 -5.36 43.87 -6.22
C ILE A 142 -5.47 45.18 -6.98
N GLU A 143 -4.75 45.30 -8.10
CA GLU A 143 -4.82 46.44 -9.01
C GLU A 143 -5.32 46.00 -10.39
N GLY A 144 -5.86 46.94 -11.18
CA GLY A 144 -6.45 46.64 -12.48
C GLY A 144 -7.88 46.10 -12.38
N GLY A 145 -8.40 45.53 -13.47
CA GLY A 145 -9.79 45.07 -13.59
C GLY A 145 -10.77 46.13 -14.16
N PRO A 146 -11.91 45.68 -14.72
CA PRO A 146 -12.92 46.57 -15.29
C PRO A 146 -13.66 47.36 -14.20
N THR A 147 -14.12 48.58 -14.55
CA THR A 147 -15.00 49.36 -13.69
C THR A 147 -16.29 48.59 -13.39
N GLY A 148 -16.58 48.38 -12.11
CA GLY A 148 -17.79 47.68 -11.64
C GLY A 148 -17.55 46.32 -10.98
N LEU A 149 -16.33 45.75 -11.05
CA LEU A 149 -15.97 44.57 -10.27
C LEU A 149 -15.66 44.96 -8.81
N ASP A 150 -16.30 44.32 -7.83
CA ASP A 150 -16.01 44.55 -6.39
C ASP A 150 -14.68 43.87 -5.99
N LEU A 151 -13.58 44.51 -6.37
CA LEU A 151 -12.23 44.06 -6.03
C LEU A 151 -11.99 44.02 -4.52
N ALA A 152 -12.70 44.83 -3.73
CA ALA A 152 -12.53 44.87 -2.28
C ALA A 152 -13.00 43.56 -1.62
N ALA A 153 -14.10 42.98 -2.10
CA ALA A 153 -14.58 41.67 -1.63
C ALA A 153 -13.57 40.55 -1.96
N ILE A 154 -13.01 40.54 -3.18
CA ILE A 154 -11.99 39.57 -3.60
C ILE A 154 -10.71 39.75 -2.77
N GLU A 155 -10.29 41.00 -2.58
CA GLU A 155 -9.11 41.35 -1.79
C GLU A 155 -9.23 40.89 -0.33
N GLY A 156 -10.38 41.11 0.32
CA GLY A 156 -10.62 40.67 1.69
C GLY A 156 -10.45 39.15 1.86
N ARG A 157 -10.93 38.36 0.88
CA ARG A 157 -10.78 36.90 0.86
C ARG A 157 -9.36 36.45 0.59
N LEU A 158 -8.70 37.07 -0.40
CA LEU A 158 -7.30 36.81 -0.69
C LEU A 158 -6.44 37.12 0.54
N ARG A 159 -6.67 38.23 1.22
CA ARG A 159 -5.96 38.62 2.44
C ARG A 159 -6.16 37.62 3.58
N ALA A 160 -7.35 37.05 3.73
CA ALA A 160 -7.62 36.02 4.73
C ALA A 160 -6.87 34.70 4.46
N ARG A 161 -6.62 34.36 3.18
CA ARG A 161 -5.87 33.14 2.79
C ARG A 161 -4.37 33.36 2.60
N LEU A 162 -3.97 34.56 2.20
CA LEU A 162 -2.59 35.00 2.03
C LEU A 162 -2.12 35.62 3.34
N SER A 163 -1.96 34.77 4.37
CA SER A 163 -1.28 35.20 5.58
C SER A 163 0.11 35.73 5.21
N PRO A 164 0.58 36.84 5.83
CA PRO A 164 1.93 37.34 5.61
C PRO A 164 2.89 36.19 5.81
N SER A 165 3.68 35.87 4.78
CA SER A 165 4.74 34.90 4.99
C SER A 165 5.93 35.62 5.53
N ASN A 166 6.13 35.47 6.82
CA ASN A 166 7.36 35.80 7.49
C ASN A 166 8.28 34.60 7.31
N LEU A 167 9.20 34.70 6.37
CA LEU A 167 10.31 33.76 6.36
C LEU A 167 11.34 34.27 7.36
N GLN A 168 11.44 33.58 8.49
CA GLN A 168 12.54 33.80 9.42
C GLN A 168 13.83 33.39 8.72
N ILE A 169 14.74 34.34 8.57
CA ILE A 169 16.10 34.05 8.14
C ILE A 169 16.86 33.67 9.41
N ASN A 170 17.12 32.37 9.56
CA ASN A 170 17.93 31.89 10.67
C ASN A 170 19.39 32.30 10.44
N VAL A 171 19.73 33.49 10.91
CA VAL A 171 21.08 34.07 10.83
C VAL A 171 22.10 33.17 11.53
N GLY A 172 21.71 32.50 12.62
CA GLY A 172 22.55 31.51 13.31
C GLY A 172 22.92 30.33 12.40
N ALA A 173 21.94 29.77 11.68
CA ALA A 173 22.16 28.67 10.73
C ALA A 173 23.03 29.08 9.54
N LEU A 174 22.90 30.31 9.03
CA LEU A 174 23.77 30.84 7.97
C LEU A 174 25.23 30.94 8.37
N THR A 175 25.52 30.97 9.68
CA THR A 175 26.87 31.14 10.17
C THR A 175 27.50 29.85 10.67
N GLU A 176 26.72 28.86 11.12
CA GLU A 176 27.20 27.63 11.75
C GLU A 176 28.10 27.84 12.99
N LEU A 177 28.19 29.07 13.53
CA LEU A 177 29.18 29.43 14.56
C LEU A 177 28.73 29.23 16.00
N GLY A 178 27.54 28.66 16.22
CA GLY A 178 27.08 28.26 17.55
C GLY A 178 26.68 29.40 18.50
N ASP A 179 26.77 30.66 18.09
CA ASP A 179 26.30 31.83 18.83
C ASP A 179 25.31 32.62 17.96
N THR A 180 24.19 33.10 18.51
CA THR A 180 23.23 33.96 17.79
C THR A 180 23.82 35.37 17.67
N PRO A 181 24.33 35.77 16.50
CA PRO A 181 25.07 37.02 16.40
C PRO A 181 24.11 38.22 16.45
N THR A 182 24.56 39.37 16.96
CA THR A 182 23.76 40.61 16.98
C THR A 182 23.58 41.15 15.56
N ILE A 183 22.38 41.52 15.13
CA ILE A 183 22.11 42.14 13.82
C ILE A 183 22.27 43.64 13.98
N ALA A 184 23.27 44.21 13.31
CA ALA A 184 23.52 45.65 13.33
C ALA A 184 22.60 46.41 12.37
N ASN A 185 22.32 45.83 11.21
CA ASN A 185 21.48 46.44 10.18
C ASN A 185 20.88 45.37 9.27
N CYS A 186 19.68 45.60 8.77
CA CYS A 186 19.10 44.78 7.71
C CYS A 186 18.29 45.69 6.77
N GLY A 187 18.44 45.48 5.47
CA GLY A 187 17.77 46.29 4.46
C GLY A 187 17.51 45.50 3.19
N LEU A 188 16.52 45.97 2.42
CA LEU A 188 16.24 45.48 1.08
C LEU A 188 16.60 46.59 0.09
N SER A 189 17.44 46.29 -0.87
CA SER A 189 17.67 47.13 -2.04
C SER A 189 17.37 46.33 -3.31
N ALA A 190 17.16 47.03 -4.42
CA ALA A 190 17.01 46.42 -5.73
C ALA A 190 17.96 47.12 -6.70
N THR A 191 18.59 46.34 -7.57
CA THR A 191 19.45 46.85 -8.63
C THR A 191 18.77 46.58 -9.96
N LEU A 192 18.51 47.65 -10.71
CA LEU A 192 17.97 47.60 -12.08
C LEU A 192 19.14 47.40 -13.06
N ARG A 193 19.01 46.47 -14.00
CA ARG A 193 19.87 46.42 -15.19
C ARG A 193 19.10 47.02 -16.36
N GLU A 194 19.72 47.97 -17.05
CA GLU A 194 19.11 48.65 -18.20
C GLU A 194 19.30 47.79 -19.45
N HIS A 195 18.46 46.78 -19.64
CA HIS A 195 18.36 46.06 -20.92
C HIS A 195 17.02 46.34 -21.57
N GLN A 196 17.07 47.12 -22.67
CA GLN A 196 16.00 47.40 -23.63
C GLN A 196 14.60 47.50 -23.02
N THR A 197 14.22 48.71 -22.58
CA THR A 197 12.83 49.03 -22.26
C THR A 197 11.93 48.69 -23.45
N MET A 198 11.04 47.72 -23.24
CA MET A 198 9.94 47.42 -24.14
C MET A 198 8.92 48.57 -24.03
N GLU A 199 8.71 49.32 -25.12
CA GLU A 199 7.71 50.39 -25.18
C GLU A 199 6.31 49.81 -24.92
N ILE A 200 5.73 50.10 -23.76
CA ILE A 200 4.28 49.96 -23.54
C ILE A 200 3.66 51.29 -23.99
N ALA A 201 2.69 51.23 -24.89
CA ALA A 201 2.20 52.31 -25.75
C ALA A 201 1.44 53.48 -25.06
N ASP A 202 1.68 53.80 -23.79
CA ASP A 202 1.05 54.94 -23.11
C ASP A 202 2.07 55.89 -22.45
N PRO A 203 2.42 57.01 -23.11
CA PRO A 203 3.49 57.92 -22.68
C PRO A 203 3.19 58.74 -21.41
N GLY A 204 1.99 58.61 -20.81
CA GLY A 204 1.61 59.36 -19.60
C GLY A 204 1.84 58.64 -18.26
N ASN A 205 2.07 57.32 -18.25
CA ASN A 205 2.02 56.49 -17.04
C ASN A 205 3.01 55.29 -17.06
N ALA A 206 4.18 55.47 -17.66
CA ALA A 206 5.15 54.39 -17.83
C ALA A 206 5.72 53.89 -16.48
N LEU A 207 5.26 52.72 -16.03
CA LEU A 207 5.81 51.99 -14.90
C LEU A 207 7.23 51.48 -15.23
N ARG A 208 8.23 51.77 -14.37
CA ARG A 208 9.53 51.06 -14.43
C ARG A 208 9.34 49.64 -13.89
N VAL A 209 9.36 48.67 -14.80
CA VAL A 209 9.27 47.24 -14.49
C VAL A 209 10.68 46.68 -14.37
N LEU A 210 10.97 45.98 -13.26
CA LEU A 210 12.20 45.19 -13.13
C LEU A 210 12.11 44.02 -14.12
N ASP A 211 13.03 43.94 -15.08
CA ASP A 211 13.09 42.86 -16.05
C ASP A 211 13.43 41.50 -15.39
N ALA A 212 13.35 40.42 -16.17
CA ALA A 212 13.66 39.07 -15.70
C ALA A 212 15.12 38.92 -15.19
N GLU A 213 16.02 39.83 -15.58
CA GLU A 213 17.44 39.81 -15.24
C GLU A 213 17.77 40.68 -14.02
N SER A 214 16.82 41.48 -13.55
CA SER A 214 16.98 42.36 -12.40
C SER A 214 17.18 41.59 -11.10
N VAL A 215 17.93 42.19 -10.16
CA VAL A 215 18.38 41.54 -8.93
C VAL A 215 17.84 42.27 -7.70
N LEU A 216 17.14 41.53 -6.83
CA LEU A 216 16.83 41.95 -5.47
C LEU A 216 18.02 41.65 -4.57
N VAL A 217 18.52 42.67 -3.89
CA VAL A 217 19.64 42.54 -2.96
C VAL A 217 19.10 42.67 -1.54
N LEU A 218 18.99 41.55 -0.86
CA LEU A 218 18.79 41.52 0.58
C LEU A 218 20.13 41.67 1.27
N ARG A 219 20.25 42.69 2.12
CA ARG A 219 21.48 43.00 2.83
C ARG A 219 21.29 42.82 4.33
N LEU A 220 22.11 41.97 4.93
CA LEU A 220 22.11 41.68 6.37
C LEU A 220 23.51 41.97 6.94
N GLU A 221 23.58 42.87 7.91
CA GLU A 221 24.82 43.22 8.62
C GLU A 221 24.72 42.73 10.05
N ILE A 222 25.71 41.94 10.46
CA ILE A 222 25.67 41.10 11.65
C ILE A 222 26.96 41.32 12.44
N GLY A 223 26.89 41.75 13.68
CA GLY A 223 27.99 41.96 14.61
C GLY A 223 28.19 43.43 14.94
N ASN A 224 29.08 43.72 15.89
CA ASN A 224 29.32 45.09 16.36
C ASN A 224 30.12 45.87 15.29
N TYR A 225 29.43 46.77 14.58
CA TYR A 225 29.97 47.82 13.70
C TYR A 225 30.72 48.88 14.54
N PRO A 226 31.80 49.52 14.05
CA PRO A 226 32.37 49.48 12.70
C PRO A 226 33.61 48.60 12.58
N VAL A 227 33.74 47.88 11.47
CA VAL A 227 35.05 47.43 10.97
C VAL A 227 35.17 48.04 9.58
N SER A 228 35.67 49.27 9.49
CA SER A 228 35.94 49.93 8.21
C SER A 228 37.25 49.38 7.65
N SER A 229 37.17 48.37 6.77
CA SER A 229 38.26 48.13 5.83
C SER A 229 37.75 48.42 4.42
N ASP A 230 38.66 48.81 3.53
CA ASP A 230 38.38 49.07 2.12
C ASP A 230 37.68 47.89 1.44
N ALA A 231 37.90 46.65 1.90
CA ALA A 231 37.20 45.47 1.37
C ALA A 231 35.69 45.52 1.64
N TRP A 232 35.30 45.99 2.83
CA TRP A 232 33.91 46.08 3.25
C TRP A 232 33.22 47.22 2.54
N GLU A 233 33.90 48.36 2.37
CA GLU A 233 33.38 49.52 1.64
C GLU A 233 33.31 49.26 0.12
N THR A 234 34.29 48.57 -0.46
CA THR A 234 34.24 48.17 -1.88
C THR A 234 33.16 47.11 -2.10
N PHE A 235 33.02 46.12 -1.20
CA PHE A 235 31.91 45.16 -1.28
C PHE A 235 30.54 45.86 -1.14
N TYR A 236 30.47 46.92 -0.32
CA TYR A 236 29.29 47.76 -0.12
C TYR A 236 28.89 48.52 -1.40
N THR A 237 29.88 49.06 -2.12
CA THR A 237 29.66 50.06 -3.18
C THR A 237 29.77 49.50 -4.60
N ASP A 238 30.57 48.46 -4.81
CA ASP A 238 30.85 47.87 -6.12
C ASP A 238 31.17 46.37 -5.99
N THR A 239 30.11 45.57 -5.78
CA THR A 239 30.23 44.12 -5.63
C THR A 239 30.80 43.43 -6.88
N GLU A 240 30.64 44.03 -8.08
CA GLU A 240 31.13 43.45 -9.33
C GLU A 240 32.66 43.50 -9.43
N SER A 241 33.30 44.60 -9.00
CA SER A 241 34.76 44.72 -9.02
C SER A 241 35.46 43.86 -7.96
N VAL A 242 34.82 43.58 -6.83
CA VAL A 242 35.40 42.74 -5.77
C VAL A 242 35.38 41.25 -6.13
N ILE A 243 34.36 40.81 -6.88
CA ILE A 243 34.15 39.38 -7.19
C ILE A 243 34.70 39.02 -8.59
N ASP A 244 35.18 39.98 -9.40
CA ASP A 244 35.63 39.82 -10.79
C ASP A 244 34.78 38.78 -11.54
N LEU A 245 33.56 39.19 -11.87
CA LEU A 245 32.47 38.31 -12.32
C LEU A 245 32.64 37.74 -13.73
N GLY A 246 33.71 38.10 -14.44
CA GLY A 246 34.03 37.69 -15.81
C GLY A 246 33.07 38.29 -16.87
N PRO A 247 33.50 38.36 -18.15
CA PRO A 247 32.70 38.92 -19.25
C PRO A 247 31.53 38.02 -19.71
N SER A 248 31.46 36.76 -19.28
CA SER A 248 30.27 35.89 -19.43
C SER A 248 29.25 36.22 -18.34
N GLY A 249 28.71 37.44 -18.45
CA GLY A 249 27.82 38.06 -17.48
C GLY A 249 26.68 37.14 -17.05
N ILE A 250 26.53 37.03 -15.73
CA ILE A 250 25.28 36.81 -14.99
C ILE A 250 24.25 35.94 -15.74
N GLU A 251 24.44 34.63 -15.66
CA GLU A 251 23.27 33.76 -15.47
C GLU A 251 22.71 34.04 -14.06
N THR A 252 21.91 35.11 -13.96
CA THR A 252 20.90 35.61 -13.01
C THR A 252 20.63 34.95 -11.64
N ARG A 253 21.50 34.13 -11.06
CA ARG A 253 21.16 33.33 -9.88
C ARG A 253 22.29 33.26 -8.87
N ARG A 254 22.92 34.37 -8.45
CA ARG A 254 24.08 34.33 -7.55
C ARG A 254 23.80 34.88 -6.16
N TRP A 255 24.45 34.33 -5.12
CA TRP A 255 24.51 34.88 -3.76
C TRP A 255 25.97 35.13 -3.36
N ALA A 256 26.22 36.05 -2.42
CA ALA A 256 27.56 36.32 -1.90
C ALA A 256 27.54 36.55 -0.37
N ILE A 257 28.62 36.18 0.32
CA ILE A 257 28.79 36.38 1.75
C ILE A 257 30.20 36.91 1.97
N ILE A 258 30.35 38.07 2.61
CA ILE A 258 31.62 38.54 3.12
C ILE A 258 31.67 38.34 4.63
N ALA A 259 32.69 37.62 5.10
CA ALA A 259 32.88 37.37 6.51
C ALA A 259 34.28 37.79 6.96
N ASP A 260 34.37 38.26 8.20
CA ASP A 260 35.63 38.46 8.88
C ASP A 260 36.33 37.10 9.08
N PRO A 261 37.62 36.96 8.72
CA PRO A 261 38.33 35.70 8.88
C PRO A 261 38.35 35.14 10.30
N TYR A 262 38.20 36.02 11.31
CA TYR A 262 38.10 35.65 12.72
C TYR A 262 37.08 34.53 12.96
N PHE A 263 35.96 34.59 12.26
CA PHE A 263 34.88 33.61 12.42
C PHE A 263 35.29 32.21 11.98
N VAL A 264 36.04 32.11 10.89
CA VAL A 264 36.53 30.83 10.37
C VAL A 264 37.64 30.31 11.27
N THR A 265 38.53 31.18 11.77
CA THR A 265 39.61 30.81 12.68
C THR A 265 39.09 30.32 14.04
N GLU A 266 38.06 30.97 14.60
CA GLU A 266 37.45 30.55 15.87
C GLU A 266 36.63 29.25 15.72
N ALA A 267 35.93 29.06 14.60
CA ALA A 267 35.23 27.81 14.32
C ALA A 267 36.21 26.62 14.27
N ALA A 268 37.34 26.80 13.57
CA ALA A 268 38.39 25.82 13.47
C ALA A 268 39.03 25.53 14.83
N LYS A 269 39.37 26.58 15.59
CA LYS A 269 39.90 26.49 16.96
C LYS A 269 38.98 25.70 17.88
N ARG A 270 37.68 26.02 17.89
CA ARG A 270 36.65 25.36 18.71
C ARG A 270 36.50 23.89 18.33
N THR A 271 36.39 23.60 17.03
CA THR A 271 36.19 22.24 16.52
C THR A 271 37.38 21.34 16.80
N VAL A 272 38.59 21.81 16.48
CA VAL A 272 39.83 21.06 16.73
C VAL A 272 40.08 20.92 18.23
N GLY A 273 39.88 21.98 19.02
CA GLY A 273 40.03 21.93 20.47
C GLY A 273 39.07 20.96 21.16
N ALA A 274 37.79 20.98 20.78
CA ALA A 274 36.79 20.07 21.33
C ALA A 274 37.10 18.60 21.02
N ARG A 275 37.55 18.28 19.79
CA ARG A 275 37.90 16.90 19.42
C ARG A 275 39.22 16.45 20.04
N MET A 276 40.26 17.29 20.06
CA MET A 276 41.54 16.94 20.67
C MET A 276 41.40 16.68 22.17
N ARG A 277 40.61 17.49 22.90
CA ARG A 277 40.36 17.28 24.34
C ARG A 277 39.55 16.01 24.67
N ARG A 278 38.79 15.47 23.71
CA ARG A 278 38.03 14.22 23.89
C ARG A 278 38.89 12.97 23.71
N ARG A 279 40.10 13.10 23.17
CA ARG A 279 41.00 11.96 22.96
C ARG A 279 41.68 11.57 24.26
N ARG A 280 41.68 10.27 24.57
CA ARG A 280 42.31 9.73 25.78
C ARG A 280 43.83 9.69 25.71
N ASN A 281 44.38 9.69 24.49
CA ASN A 281 45.81 9.56 24.20
C ASN A 281 46.48 10.90 23.85
N VAL A 282 45.77 12.03 23.95
CA VAL A 282 46.34 13.36 23.68
C VAL A 282 45.85 14.36 24.74
N ARG A 283 46.78 15.04 25.40
CA ARG A 283 46.48 16.13 26.34
C ARG A 283 46.91 17.46 25.74
N VAL A 284 45.97 18.33 25.39
CA VAL A 284 46.28 19.69 24.91
C VAL A 284 46.79 20.54 26.08
N LEU A 285 47.99 21.11 25.95
CA LEU A 285 48.66 21.87 27.02
C LEU A 285 48.38 23.37 26.95
N ASP A 286 48.35 23.93 25.74
CA ASP A 286 48.16 25.37 25.54
C ASP A 286 46.80 25.70 24.92
N GLU A 287 46.45 26.99 24.97
CA GLU A 287 45.37 27.50 24.13
C GLU A 287 45.73 27.35 22.64
N ILE A 288 44.76 26.94 21.83
CA ILE A 288 44.96 26.78 20.39
C ILE A 288 45.04 28.16 19.74
N GLY A 289 46.23 28.53 19.27
CA GLY A 289 46.42 29.71 18.43
C GLY A 289 45.83 29.46 17.03
N ALA A 290 45.21 30.47 16.43
CA ALA A 290 44.64 30.41 15.10
C ALA A 290 44.99 31.66 14.30
N ALA A 291 45.46 31.49 13.07
CA ALA A 291 45.78 32.58 12.16
C ALA A 291 45.16 32.34 10.78
N TRP A 292 44.66 33.40 10.16
CA TRP A 292 44.17 33.37 8.79
C TRP A 292 45.26 33.80 7.80
N LYS A 293 45.32 33.14 6.64
CA LYS A 293 46.21 33.50 5.55
C LYS A 293 45.53 33.28 4.19
N ALA A 294 45.43 34.34 3.39
CA ALA A 294 45.09 34.21 1.97
C ALA A 294 46.32 33.69 1.21
N SER A 295 46.24 32.47 0.67
CA SER A 295 47.37 31.83 -0.02
C SER A 295 47.26 31.92 -1.55
N GLY A 296 46.11 32.38 -2.04
CA GLY A 296 45.83 32.74 -3.42
C GLY A 296 44.45 33.43 -3.50
N PRO A 297 44.04 33.93 -4.68
CA PRO A 297 42.74 34.59 -4.85
C PRO A 297 41.59 33.65 -4.49
N GLU A 298 41.70 32.34 -4.72
CA GLU A 298 40.62 31.37 -4.49
C GLU A 298 40.91 30.35 -3.37
N GLN A 299 41.95 30.61 -2.57
CA GLN A 299 42.40 29.68 -1.54
C GLN A 299 42.69 30.39 -0.21
N GLY A 300 41.86 30.11 0.78
CA GLY A 300 42.04 30.55 2.15
C GLY A 300 42.72 29.49 3.00
N GLN A 301 43.50 29.88 4.00
CA GLN A 301 44.14 28.95 4.92
C GLN A 301 43.93 29.40 6.37
N VAL A 302 43.50 28.46 7.22
CA VAL A 302 43.54 28.61 8.68
C VAL A 302 44.73 27.81 9.19
N MET A 303 45.65 28.48 9.88
CA MET A 303 46.79 27.86 10.56
C MET A 303 46.49 27.80 12.04
N LEU A 304 46.33 26.59 12.57
CA LEU A 304 46.23 26.35 14.01
C LEU A 304 47.57 25.86 14.54
N SER A 305 47.97 26.34 15.72
CA SER A 305 49.20 25.93 16.38
C SER A 305 48.98 25.78 17.88
N PHE A 306 49.40 24.65 18.46
CA PHE A 306 49.33 24.40 19.89
C PHE A 306 50.31 23.31 20.32
N ARG A 307 50.64 23.30 21.62
CA ARG A 307 51.37 22.20 22.26
C ARG A 307 50.41 21.18 22.85
N ALA A 308 50.75 19.90 22.71
CA ALA A 308 50.01 18.80 23.29
C ALA A 308 50.96 17.68 23.74
N ASP A 309 50.59 16.88 24.72
CA ASP A 309 51.28 15.65 25.07
C ASP A 309 50.59 14.45 24.43
N ALA A 310 51.35 13.55 23.84
CA ALA A 310 50.86 12.21 23.54
C ALA A 310 50.94 11.37 24.82
N ILE A 311 49.77 11.09 25.42
CA ILE A 311 49.68 10.35 26.68
C ILE A 311 50.10 8.90 26.45
N ASP A 312 50.98 8.40 27.31
CA ASP A 312 51.50 7.03 27.29
C ASP A 312 52.17 6.63 25.96
N ALA A 313 52.67 7.59 25.18
CA ALA A 313 53.29 7.33 23.88
C ALA A 313 54.49 6.39 23.98
N CYS A 314 55.14 6.35 25.13
CA CYS A 314 56.22 5.42 25.46
C CYS A 314 55.80 4.50 26.60
N ASN A 315 55.23 3.35 26.26
CA ASN A 315 54.86 2.33 27.23
C ASN A 315 56.06 1.42 27.54
N LEU A 316 56.56 1.47 28.78
CA LEU A 316 57.67 0.66 29.25
C LEU A 316 57.19 -0.62 29.98
N GLY A 317 55.92 -1.00 29.83
CA GLY A 317 55.27 -2.10 30.54
C GLY A 317 55.04 -1.76 32.02
N ALA A 318 55.36 -2.67 32.93
CA ALA A 318 55.25 -2.43 34.38
C ALA A 318 56.16 -1.32 34.94
N LEU A 319 57.10 -0.78 34.15
CA LEU A 319 57.91 0.38 34.54
C LEU A 319 57.16 1.71 34.37
N GLY A 320 55.93 1.67 33.86
CA GLY A 320 55.07 2.82 33.63
C GLY A 320 55.13 3.32 32.20
N SER A 321 54.58 4.50 31.99
CA SER A 321 54.46 5.15 30.70
C SER A 321 55.04 6.57 30.75
N PHE A 322 55.53 7.03 29.61
CA PHE A 322 56.08 8.37 29.47
C PHE A 322 55.36 9.12 28.34
N ASP A 323 54.90 10.33 28.67
CA ASP A 323 54.24 11.25 27.75
C ASP A 323 55.30 11.93 26.85
N ILE A 324 55.00 12.14 25.57
CA ILE A 324 55.89 12.87 24.66
C ILE A 324 55.25 14.21 24.30
N GLY A 325 56.00 15.31 24.47
CA GLY A 325 55.59 16.62 24.00
C GLY A 325 55.53 16.69 22.46
N LEU A 326 54.43 17.22 21.94
CA LEU A 326 54.15 17.44 20.53
C LEU A 326 53.89 18.93 20.26
N ASP A 327 54.61 19.49 19.30
CA ASP A 327 54.23 20.73 18.64
C ASP A 327 53.30 20.38 17.47
N VAL A 328 52.04 20.77 17.57
CA VAL A 328 51.02 20.45 16.56
C VAL A 328 50.70 21.69 15.75
N GLN A 329 50.88 21.61 14.43
CA GLN A 329 50.38 22.59 13.48
C GLN A 329 49.34 21.94 12.57
N VAL A 330 48.11 22.44 12.63
CA VAL A 330 47.03 22.03 11.74
C VAL A 330 46.82 23.11 10.70
N ARG A 331 47.11 22.81 9.45
CA ARG A 331 46.78 23.68 8.31
C ARG A 331 45.45 23.22 7.72
N VAL A 332 44.47 24.10 7.68
CA VAL A 332 43.18 23.88 7.02
C VAL A 332 43.11 24.78 5.80
N GLU A 333 43.25 24.21 4.60
CA GLU A 333 43.09 24.92 3.34
C GLU A 333 41.63 24.83 2.90
N LEU A 334 41.03 25.96 2.54
CA LEU A 334 39.63 26.09 2.15
C LEU A 334 39.53 26.42 0.67
N THR A 335 38.76 25.61 -0.05
CA THR A 335 38.48 25.78 -1.49
C THR A 335 36.99 25.53 -1.75
N ALA A 336 36.45 26.15 -2.81
CA ALA A 336 35.11 25.84 -3.31
C ALA A 336 35.22 24.78 -4.43
N ILE A 337 34.30 23.81 -4.47
CA ILE A 337 34.18 22.86 -5.59
C ILE A 337 33.08 23.36 -6.54
N PRO A 338 33.42 23.85 -7.74
CA PRO A 338 32.41 24.29 -8.71
C PRO A 338 31.48 23.14 -9.12
N SER A 339 30.21 23.45 -9.34
CA SER A 339 29.19 22.46 -9.70
C SER A 339 29.34 21.81 -11.06
N THR A 340 30.13 22.44 -11.93
CA THR A 340 30.47 21.91 -13.25
C THR A 340 31.55 20.82 -13.20
N ASN A 341 32.19 20.64 -12.04
CA ASN A 341 33.24 19.64 -11.89
C ASN A 341 32.63 18.24 -11.70
N ARG A 342 33.02 17.27 -12.53
CA ARG A 342 32.54 15.87 -12.47
C ARG A 342 33.26 15.02 -11.43
N ASP A 343 33.95 15.65 -10.48
CA ASP A 343 34.60 14.94 -9.38
C ASP A 343 33.57 14.08 -8.63
N PRO A 344 33.94 12.92 -8.07
CA PRO A 344 33.01 12.04 -7.36
C PRO A 344 32.55 12.62 -6.00
N TYR A 345 32.92 13.86 -5.69
CA TYR A 345 32.66 14.54 -4.44
C TYR A 345 31.60 15.63 -4.65
N ASP A 346 30.65 15.74 -3.71
CA ASP A 346 29.43 16.56 -3.81
C ASP A 346 29.65 17.93 -4.51
N PRO A 347 29.13 18.15 -5.73
CA PRO A 347 29.26 19.42 -6.44
C PRO A 347 28.63 20.57 -5.63
N GLY A 348 29.25 21.76 -5.68
CA GLY A 348 28.74 22.93 -4.94
C GLY A 348 29.08 22.97 -3.45
N ALA A 349 30.06 22.17 -3.01
CA ALA A 349 30.49 22.06 -1.63
C ALA A 349 31.69 22.96 -1.29
N LEU A 350 31.83 23.25 0.00
CA LEU A 350 33.08 23.76 0.57
C LEU A 350 33.99 22.56 0.86
N GLN A 351 35.19 22.58 0.28
CA GLN A 351 36.21 21.57 0.52
C GLN A 351 37.26 22.11 1.49
N GLN A 352 37.65 21.26 2.43
CA GLN A 352 38.68 21.53 3.40
C GLN A 352 39.78 20.49 3.24
N PHE A 353 40.99 20.93 2.93
CA PHE A 353 42.18 20.09 2.95
C PHE A 353 42.93 20.34 4.25
N ILE A 354 42.89 19.37 5.15
CA ILE A 354 43.47 19.46 6.49
C ILE A 354 44.77 18.69 6.50
N LYS A 355 45.88 19.39 6.74
CA LYS A 355 47.20 18.82 6.93
C LYS A 355 47.63 19.00 8.37
N VAL A 356 47.83 17.89 9.08
CA VAL A 356 48.35 17.93 10.45
C VAL A 356 49.84 17.62 10.41
N ASN A 357 50.64 18.62 10.76
CA ASN A 357 52.07 18.44 10.99
C ASN A 357 52.28 18.33 12.50
N THR A 358 52.93 17.25 12.92
CA THR A 358 53.35 17.07 14.31
C THR A 358 54.87 17.01 14.34
N TRP A 359 55.47 17.80 15.22
CA TRP A 359 56.88 17.68 15.55
C TRP A 359 56.98 17.16 16.97
N LYS A 360 57.71 16.07 17.14
CA LYS A 360 57.99 15.50 18.46
C LYS A 360 59.10 16.32 19.09
N ASN A 361 59.03 16.54 20.40
CA ASN A 361 60.17 17.07 21.12
C ASN A 361 61.32 16.06 21.04
N ASP A 362 62.43 16.46 20.42
CA ASP A 362 63.60 15.60 20.21
C ASP A 362 64.17 15.10 21.53
N LEU A 363 64.06 15.89 22.60
CA LEU A 363 64.54 15.51 23.94
C LEU A 363 63.68 14.40 24.54
N ASP A 364 62.36 14.52 24.46
CA ASP A 364 61.42 13.51 24.99
C ASP A 364 61.50 12.22 24.16
N THR A 365 61.69 12.35 22.85
CA THR A 365 61.90 11.23 21.94
C THR A 365 63.21 10.51 22.22
N ALA A 366 64.30 11.26 22.45
CA ALA A 366 65.59 10.70 22.84
C ALA A 366 65.53 10.03 24.22
N ALA A 367 64.87 10.65 25.19
CA ALA A 367 64.68 10.08 26.53
C ALA A 367 63.87 8.77 26.47
N CYS A 368 62.78 8.75 25.73
CA CYS A 368 61.99 7.55 25.52
C CYS A 368 62.79 6.45 24.81
N THR A 369 63.51 6.79 23.75
CA THR A 369 64.35 5.84 23.01
C THR A 369 65.43 5.25 23.92
N LEU A 370 66.06 6.09 24.75
CA LEU A 370 67.06 5.68 25.73
C LEU A 370 66.44 4.72 26.77
N LEU A 371 65.25 5.03 27.30
CA LEU A 371 64.56 4.17 28.27
C LEU A 371 64.14 2.84 27.66
N ILE A 372 63.55 2.82 26.46
CA ILE A 372 63.20 1.58 25.74
C ILE A 372 64.45 0.74 25.48
N THR A 373 65.54 1.38 25.08
CA THR A 373 66.83 0.69 24.82
C THR A 373 67.40 0.09 26.10
N THR A 374 67.38 0.85 27.19
CA THR A 374 67.91 0.43 28.50
C THR A 374 67.08 -0.72 29.08
N PHE A 375 65.77 -0.70 28.89
CA PHE A 375 64.84 -1.70 29.42
C PHE A 375 64.31 -2.70 28.37
N TRP A 376 64.98 -2.82 27.22
CA TRP A 376 64.58 -3.72 26.12
C TRP A 376 64.31 -5.18 26.54
N PRO A 377 65.06 -5.80 27.48
CA PRO A 377 64.76 -7.15 27.95
C PRO A 377 63.31 -7.32 28.43
N TYR A 378 62.80 -6.28 29.10
CA TYR A 378 61.48 -6.25 29.69
C TYR A 378 60.44 -5.69 28.72
N VAL A 379 60.74 -4.54 28.09
CA VAL A 379 59.85 -3.89 27.12
C VAL A 379 59.62 -4.79 25.90
N GLY A 380 60.67 -5.38 25.35
CA GLY A 380 60.58 -6.26 24.19
C GLY A 380 59.82 -7.55 24.47
N ALA A 381 59.91 -8.10 25.71
CA ALA A 381 59.13 -9.26 26.12
C ALA A 381 57.64 -8.91 26.25
N HIS A 382 57.34 -7.73 26.81
CA HIS A 382 55.98 -7.20 26.86
C HIS A 382 55.39 -6.93 25.47
N LEU A 383 56.22 -6.44 24.52
CA LEU A 383 55.80 -6.24 23.13
C LEU A 383 55.53 -7.55 22.39
N ILE A 384 56.24 -8.65 22.71
CA ILE A 384 55.88 -9.99 22.20
C ILE A 384 54.56 -10.47 22.78
N ASP A 385 54.35 -10.29 24.08
CA ASP A 385 53.13 -10.69 24.79
C ASP A 385 51.87 -9.99 24.25
N GLN A 386 52.02 -8.75 23.78
CA GLN A 386 50.98 -7.99 23.09
C GLN A 386 50.88 -8.27 21.57
N GLU A 387 51.63 -9.25 21.06
CA GLU A 387 51.73 -9.58 19.62
C GLU A 387 52.24 -8.42 18.74
N ARG A 388 52.91 -7.42 19.32
CA ARG A 388 53.45 -6.24 18.62
C ARG A 388 54.88 -6.42 18.12
N SER A 389 55.61 -7.42 18.61
CA SER A 389 56.94 -7.77 18.14
C SER A 389 57.07 -9.28 17.94
N SER A 390 57.83 -9.71 16.93
CA SER A 390 58.15 -11.12 16.75
C SER A 390 59.31 -11.53 17.66
N TRP A 391 59.42 -12.82 17.98
CA TRP A 391 60.58 -13.38 18.68
C TRP A 391 61.91 -13.01 18.00
N GLY A 392 61.94 -12.95 16.67
CA GLY A 392 63.10 -12.48 15.91
C GLY A 392 63.41 -10.99 16.14
N GLY A 393 62.39 -10.14 16.25
CA GLY A 393 62.55 -8.72 16.58
C GLY A 393 63.07 -8.50 18.01
N TYR A 394 62.59 -9.29 18.97
CA TYR A 394 63.06 -9.26 20.37
C TYR A 394 64.54 -9.64 20.50
N VAL A 395 64.93 -10.78 19.92
CA VAL A 395 66.32 -11.27 19.94
C VAL A 395 67.24 -10.36 19.12
N GLY A 396 66.77 -9.83 17.98
CA GLY A 396 67.49 -8.87 17.16
C GLY A 396 67.83 -7.57 17.91
N GLY A 397 66.94 -7.11 18.79
CA GLY A 397 67.21 -5.95 19.66
C GLY A 397 68.35 -6.21 20.65
N PHE A 398 68.52 -7.42 21.19
CA PHE A 398 69.67 -7.75 22.05
C PHE A 398 71.01 -7.77 21.32
N LEU A 399 71.03 -8.29 20.09
CA LEU A 399 72.26 -8.53 19.35
C LEU A 399 72.81 -7.28 18.65
N LEU A 400 71.95 -6.29 18.38
CA LEU A 400 72.34 -5.04 17.73
C LEU A 400 71.71 -3.85 18.47
N PRO A 401 72.39 -3.30 19.49
CA PRO A 401 71.92 -2.13 20.23
C PRO A 401 71.61 -0.92 19.35
N ILE A 402 72.23 -0.85 18.16
CA ILE A 402 72.00 0.19 17.14
C ILE A 402 70.64 0.02 16.44
N LEU A 403 70.07 -1.18 16.41
CA LEU A 403 68.75 -1.43 15.82
C LEU A 403 67.60 -1.17 16.80
N ILE A 404 67.84 -1.18 18.12
CA ILE A 404 66.79 -0.88 19.12
C ILE A 404 66.21 0.53 18.93
N PRO A 405 67.00 1.60 18.71
CA PRO A 405 66.50 2.92 18.37
C PRO A 405 65.63 2.91 17.11
N ILE A 406 66.00 2.13 16.09
CA ILE A 406 65.27 2.07 14.82
C ILE A 406 63.90 1.39 15.00
N VAL A 407 63.85 0.29 15.75
CA VAL A 407 62.59 -0.41 16.07
C VAL A 407 61.70 0.45 16.98
N ALA A 408 62.28 1.12 17.98
CA ALA A 408 61.57 2.08 18.83
C ALA A 408 61.01 3.26 18.02
N LEU A 409 61.79 3.82 17.08
CA LEU A 409 61.35 4.90 16.20
C LEU A 409 60.21 4.47 15.27
N ILE A 410 60.27 3.24 14.74
CA ILE A 410 59.21 2.65 13.90
C ILE A 410 57.91 2.48 14.70
N GLU A 411 58.00 2.02 15.95
CA GLU A 411 56.81 1.77 16.77
C GLU A 411 56.21 3.08 17.34
N MET A 412 57.06 4.05 17.69
CA MET A 412 56.66 5.43 18.02
C MET A 412 56.05 6.19 16.83
N ASN A 413 56.32 5.76 15.59
CA ASN A 413 55.68 6.28 14.39
C ASN A 413 54.38 5.55 14.03
N ARG A 414 54.15 4.33 14.57
CA ARG A 414 52.89 3.58 14.40
C ARG A 414 51.79 4.00 15.36
N GLY A 415 52.14 4.44 16.57
CA GLY A 415 51.18 4.80 17.63
C GLY A 415 50.41 6.11 17.48
N GLY A 416 50.54 6.82 16.36
CA GLY A 416 50.09 8.23 16.26
C GLY A 416 49.12 8.56 15.15
N ARG A 417 48.49 7.59 14.47
CA ARG A 417 47.55 7.94 13.38
C ARG A 417 46.41 8.79 13.94
N ILE A 418 46.29 10.01 13.44
CA ILE A 418 45.26 10.92 13.89
C ILE A 418 43.96 10.50 13.22
N ASP A 419 42.95 10.06 13.97
CA ASP A 419 41.63 9.82 13.36
C ASP A 419 41.14 11.09 12.65
N PRO A 420 40.37 10.96 11.55
CA PRO A 420 39.87 12.13 10.82
C PRO A 420 39.13 13.12 11.73
N PRO A 421 39.33 14.44 11.51
CA PRO A 421 38.74 15.47 12.36
C PRO A 421 37.23 15.63 12.17
N LEU A 422 36.64 15.09 11.09
CA LEU A 422 35.19 14.93 10.90
C LEU A 422 34.93 13.57 10.28
N ASP A 423 33.75 13.01 10.54
CA ASP A 423 33.40 11.66 10.11
C ASP A 423 33.18 11.60 8.59
N THR A 424 32.99 12.76 7.95
CA THR A 424 32.93 12.95 6.49
C THR A 424 34.28 13.18 5.83
N CYS A 425 35.38 13.22 6.60
CA CYS A 425 36.72 13.39 6.04
C CYS A 425 37.30 12.06 5.57
N MET A 426 37.81 12.05 4.34
CA MET A 426 38.59 10.93 3.81
C MET A 426 40.08 11.20 3.96
N ARG A 427 40.87 10.15 4.09
CA ARG A 427 42.33 10.23 4.09
C ARG A 427 42.84 9.87 2.69
N PRO A 428 43.19 10.83 1.81
CA PRO A 428 43.62 10.54 0.44
C PRO A 428 44.90 9.71 0.36
N HIS A 429 45.76 9.81 1.38
CA HIS A 429 47.02 9.05 1.48
C HIS A 429 47.11 8.36 2.84
N SER A 430 47.09 7.02 2.85
CA SER A 430 47.04 6.23 4.10
C SER A 430 48.24 6.43 5.04
N ASP A 431 49.37 6.87 4.49
CA ASP A 431 50.65 7.09 5.14
C ASP A 431 50.86 8.52 5.67
N ARG A 432 49.94 9.46 5.37
CA ARG A 432 50.03 10.87 5.81
C ARG A 432 48.82 11.24 6.66
N ASP A 433 49.02 12.13 7.64
CA ASP A 433 47.93 12.77 8.38
C ASP A 433 47.38 13.98 7.60
N GLU A 434 46.99 13.69 6.36
CA GLU A 434 46.32 14.60 5.44
C GLU A 434 44.87 14.11 5.29
N PHE A 435 43.91 15.01 5.42
CA PHE A 435 42.48 14.71 5.36
C PHE A 435 41.80 15.63 4.37
N LEU A 436 40.94 15.06 3.53
CA LEU A 436 40.07 15.77 2.62
C LEU A 436 38.65 15.69 3.16
N CYS A 437 38.13 16.82 3.61
CA CYS A 437 36.78 16.92 4.12
C CYS A 437 35.94 17.72 3.13
N THR A 438 34.84 17.15 2.65
CA THR A 438 33.85 17.88 1.87
C THR A 438 32.63 18.13 2.73
N ARG A 439 32.12 19.37 2.67
CA ARG A 439 30.87 19.73 3.32
C ARG A 439 30.02 20.50 2.32
N ALA A 440 28.89 19.92 1.95
CA ALA A 440 27.90 20.60 1.14
C ALA A 440 27.49 21.92 1.82
N PHE A 441 27.39 22.99 1.04
CA PHE A 441 26.92 24.28 1.54
C PHE A 441 25.39 24.21 1.71
N THR A 442 24.93 23.64 2.82
CA THR A 442 23.49 23.45 3.07
C THR A 442 22.92 24.66 3.82
N SER A 443 22.29 25.59 3.11
CA SER A 443 21.40 26.56 3.76
C SER A 443 19.95 26.26 3.40
N THR A 444 19.19 25.82 4.41
CA THR A 444 17.72 25.72 4.32
C THR A 444 17.04 27.07 4.53
N ALA A 445 17.80 28.12 4.83
CA ALA A 445 17.31 29.40 5.35
C ALA A 445 17.27 30.51 4.29
N LEU A 446 17.45 30.20 3.00
CA LEU A 446 17.40 31.24 1.96
C LEU A 446 15.97 31.72 1.66
N PRO A 447 15.75 33.05 1.56
CA PRO A 447 14.53 33.64 1.03
C PRO A 447 14.12 33.04 -0.30
N GLY A 448 12.97 32.36 -0.29
CA GLY A 448 12.35 31.77 -1.48
C GLY A 448 12.45 30.25 -1.57
N GLY A 449 13.35 29.57 -0.86
CA GLY A 449 13.44 28.11 -0.86
C GLY A 449 14.32 27.50 -1.97
N GLY A 450 15.20 28.30 -2.59
CA GLY A 450 16.30 27.80 -3.40
C GLY A 450 17.43 27.24 -2.55
N PHE A 451 18.18 26.27 -3.08
CA PHE A 451 19.37 25.71 -2.45
C PHE A 451 20.60 26.49 -2.93
N PRO A 452 21.40 27.10 -2.04
CA PRO A 452 22.65 27.70 -2.45
C PRO A 452 23.64 26.60 -2.84
N GLU A 453 24.34 26.83 -3.93
CA GLU A 453 25.42 26.02 -4.44
C GLU A 453 26.68 26.89 -4.44
N LEU A 454 27.70 26.51 -3.67
CA LEU A 454 28.93 27.29 -3.60
C LEU A 454 29.72 27.09 -4.90
N SER A 455 29.95 28.16 -5.66
CA SER A 455 30.72 28.08 -6.91
C SER A 455 32.14 28.62 -6.75
N ARG A 456 32.33 29.59 -5.84
CA ARG A 456 33.60 30.31 -5.70
C ARG A 456 33.86 30.74 -4.26
N LEU A 457 35.10 30.62 -3.84
CA LEU A 457 35.65 31.20 -2.61
C LEU A 457 36.71 32.20 -3.01
N VAL A 458 36.70 33.40 -2.42
CA VAL A 458 37.77 34.40 -2.58
C VAL A 458 38.36 34.72 -1.21
N ALA A 459 39.67 34.55 -1.06
CA ALA A 459 40.37 34.77 0.19
C ALA A 459 41.18 36.07 0.14
N ARG A 460 40.96 36.97 1.11
CA ARG A 460 41.73 38.20 1.31
C ARG A 460 42.38 38.20 2.69
N PRO A 461 43.43 39.02 2.92
CA PRO A 461 44.02 39.14 4.26
C PRO A 461 43.01 39.54 5.35
N ASP A 462 42.00 40.34 4.98
CA ASP A 462 41.02 40.94 5.88
C ASP A 462 39.58 40.42 5.71
N ALA A 463 39.34 39.49 4.77
CA ALA A 463 38.01 38.97 4.48
C ALA A 463 38.04 37.58 3.84
N ILE A 464 36.97 36.82 4.04
CA ILE A 464 36.60 35.67 3.21
C ILE A 464 35.31 36.01 2.47
N ILE A 465 35.30 35.81 1.16
CA ILE A 465 34.12 36.01 0.31
C ILE A 465 33.69 34.65 -0.24
N LEU A 466 32.49 34.22 0.10
CA LEU A 466 31.87 33.03 -0.48
C LEU A 466 30.86 33.50 -1.49
N SER A 467 30.86 32.93 -2.69
CA SER A 467 29.83 33.22 -3.68
C SER A 467 29.43 31.95 -4.41
N GLY A 468 28.19 31.94 -4.84
CA GLY A 468 27.57 30.75 -5.36
C GLY A 468 26.42 31.06 -6.27
N THR A 469 25.86 30.01 -6.85
CA THR A 469 24.56 30.08 -7.50
C THR A 469 23.46 29.64 -6.54
N THR A 470 22.24 30.10 -6.72
CA THR A 470 21.07 29.54 -6.05
C THR A 470 20.38 28.62 -7.05
N PHE A 471 20.47 27.32 -6.81
CA PHE A 471 19.73 26.35 -7.60
C PHE A 471 18.34 26.16 -6.99
N TRP A 472 17.33 26.48 -7.79
CA TRP A 472 15.97 26.10 -7.50
C TRP A 472 15.79 24.65 -7.96
N GLN A 473 16.40 23.71 -7.24
CA GLN A 473 15.90 22.35 -7.31
C GLN A 473 14.51 22.38 -6.68
N ARG A 474 13.45 22.59 -7.47
CA ARG A 474 12.14 21.98 -7.27
C ARG A 474 11.15 22.46 -8.32
N ARG A 475 10.70 21.49 -9.11
CA ARG A 475 9.26 21.19 -9.23
C ARG A 475 8.42 22.42 -9.56
N LEU A 476 8.55 22.95 -10.77
CA LEU A 476 7.37 23.57 -11.36
C LEU A 476 6.25 22.55 -11.21
N ALA A 477 5.19 22.96 -10.52
CA ALA A 477 4.09 22.05 -10.35
C ALA A 477 3.55 21.72 -11.73
N ARG A 478 3.37 20.43 -12.00
CA ARG A 478 2.56 20.05 -13.15
C ARG A 478 1.13 20.43 -12.81
N ASP A 479 0.58 21.27 -13.67
CA ASP A 479 -0.83 21.51 -13.70
C ASP A 479 -1.55 20.23 -14.11
N TYR A 480 -2.80 20.13 -13.71
CA TYR A 480 -3.72 19.13 -14.19
C TYR A 480 -4.79 19.84 -15.01
N ASP A 481 -5.04 19.39 -16.22
CA ASP A 481 -6.19 19.82 -16.99
C ASP A 481 -7.37 18.88 -16.71
N LEU A 482 -8.58 19.43 -16.77
CA LEU A 482 -9.77 18.60 -16.84
C LEU A 482 -9.80 17.94 -18.21
N ARG A 483 -9.52 16.63 -18.25
CA ARG A 483 -9.47 15.84 -19.49
C ARG A 483 -10.86 15.51 -19.98
N SER A 484 -11.68 15.01 -19.07
CA SER A 484 -13.03 14.54 -19.36
C SER A 484 -13.89 14.61 -18.11
N LEU A 485 -15.20 14.59 -18.31
CA LEU A 485 -16.19 14.55 -17.26
C LEU A 485 -17.23 13.50 -17.66
N ASP A 486 -17.60 12.66 -16.71
CA ASP A 486 -18.64 11.65 -16.88
C ASP A 486 -19.83 11.97 -15.97
N VAL A 487 -21.03 11.71 -16.48
CA VAL A 487 -22.29 12.01 -15.80
C VAL A 487 -23.15 10.76 -15.78
N GLU A 488 -23.30 10.18 -14.60
CA GLU A 488 -24.26 9.13 -14.36
C GLU A 488 -25.59 9.75 -13.88
N PRO A 489 -26.69 9.54 -14.62
CA PRO A 489 -27.99 10.10 -14.24
C PRO A 489 -28.55 9.43 -12.99
N PHE A 490 -29.62 9.98 -12.44
CA PHE A 490 -30.28 9.43 -11.25
C PHE A 490 -30.66 7.95 -11.42
N ARG A 491 -30.12 7.11 -10.55
CA ARG A 491 -30.47 5.69 -10.41
C ARG A 491 -31.01 5.44 -9.01
N LEU A 492 -31.96 4.50 -8.94
CA LEU A 492 -32.47 4.01 -7.67
C LEU A 492 -31.38 3.19 -6.99
N GLU A 493 -30.90 3.67 -5.85
CA GLU A 493 -30.00 2.94 -4.97
C GLU A 493 -30.68 2.65 -3.64
N THR A 494 -30.25 1.57 -3.02
CA THR A 494 -30.69 1.20 -1.68
C THR A 494 -29.50 1.23 -0.74
N PRO A 495 -29.61 1.92 0.41
CA PRO A 495 -28.51 2.10 1.34
C PRO A 495 -28.07 0.75 1.90
N HIS A 496 -26.79 0.67 2.26
CA HIS A 496 -26.30 -0.42 3.07
C HIS A 496 -26.97 -0.42 4.44
N LEU A 497 -27.82 -1.42 4.68
CA LEU A 497 -28.48 -1.60 5.96
C LEU A 497 -27.50 -2.22 6.97
N PRO A 498 -27.34 -1.64 8.17
CA PRO A 498 -26.56 -2.25 9.24
C PRO A 498 -27.25 -3.52 9.75
N CYS A 499 -26.49 -4.45 10.36
CA CYS A 499 -27.04 -5.74 10.79
C CYS A 499 -28.21 -5.65 11.78
N GLY A 500 -28.30 -4.59 12.60
CA GLY A 500 -29.45 -4.37 13.47
C GLY A 500 -30.77 -4.15 12.71
N ALA A 501 -30.70 -3.67 11.46
CA ALA A 501 -31.87 -3.50 10.60
C ALA A 501 -32.28 -4.80 9.88
N ALA A 502 -31.45 -5.84 9.89
CA ALA A 502 -31.72 -7.15 9.30
C ALA A 502 -32.55 -8.04 10.24
N SER A 503 -33.70 -7.54 10.71
CA SER A 503 -34.66 -8.25 11.57
C SER A 503 -36.02 -8.38 10.89
N SER A 504 -36.92 -9.21 11.43
CA SER A 504 -38.31 -9.30 10.96
C SER A 504 -39.05 -7.95 11.05
N ALA A 505 -38.75 -7.14 12.06
CA ALA A 505 -39.23 -5.77 12.17
C ALA A 505 -38.66 -4.87 11.05
N GLY A 506 -37.38 -5.04 10.72
CA GLY A 506 -36.75 -4.35 9.58
C GLY A 506 -37.34 -4.75 8.23
N LEU A 507 -37.74 -6.02 8.05
CA LEU A 507 -38.44 -6.48 6.84
C LEU A 507 -39.82 -5.85 6.71
N ALA A 508 -40.59 -5.83 7.81
CA ALA A 508 -41.90 -5.19 7.84
C ALA A 508 -41.77 -3.69 7.50
N LEU A 509 -40.81 -2.99 8.11
CA LEU A 509 -40.53 -1.58 7.81
C LEU A 509 -40.09 -1.37 6.35
N ALA A 510 -39.20 -2.21 5.81
CA ALA A 510 -38.77 -2.12 4.42
C ALA A 510 -39.92 -2.38 3.42
N GLY A 511 -40.86 -3.25 3.78
CA GLY A 511 -42.05 -3.56 2.98
C GLY A 511 -43.13 -2.48 3.03
N GLU A 512 -43.35 -1.87 4.20
CA GLU A 512 -44.42 -0.87 4.44
C GLU A 512 -43.98 0.56 4.10
N HIS A 513 -42.69 0.87 4.29
CA HIS A 513 -42.11 2.20 4.08
C HIS A 513 -40.93 2.16 3.11
N SER A 514 -41.05 1.43 2.00
CA SER A 514 -39.96 1.24 1.03
C SER A 514 -39.35 2.55 0.52
N GLU A 515 -40.13 3.63 0.43
CA GLU A 515 -39.65 4.96 0.01
C GLU A 515 -38.68 5.59 1.02
N ALA A 516 -38.82 5.31 2.32
CA ALA A 516 -37.90 5.79 3.35
C ALA A 516 -36.53 5.10 3.30
N PHE A 517 -36.45 3.95 2.61
CA PHE A 517 -35.22 3.21 2.39
C PHE A 517 -34.60 3.52 1.03
N ALA A 518 -35.36 3.93 0.04
CA ALA A 518 -34.83 4.17 -1.30
C ALA A 518 -34.19 5.56 -1.43
N ARG A 519 -33.08 5.62 -2.17
CA ARG A 519 -32.41 6.87 -2.52
C ARG A 519 -32.24 6.94 -4.03
N LEU A 520 -32.22 8.15 -4.57
CA LEU A 520 -31.92 8.41 -5.96
C LEU A 520 -30.56 9.08 -6.03
N LYS A 521 -29.61 8.41 -6.66
CA LYS A 521 -28.23 8.87 -6.76
C LYS A 521 -27.86 9.20 -8.19
N ALA A 522 -27.32 10.39 -8.41
CA ALA A 522 -26.60 10.77 -9.61
C ALA A 522 -25.14 11.07 -9.25
N THR A 523 -24.24 10.80 -10.19
CA THR A 523 -22.79 10.95 -9.98
C THR A 523 -22.18 11.77 -11.11
N ILE A 524 -21.36 12.76 -10.77
CA ILE A 524 -20.58 13.55 -11.72
C ILE A 524 -19.11 13.32 -11.41
N THR A 525 -18.39 12.68 -12.33
CA THR A 525 -16.99 12.30 -12.14
C THR A 525 -16.10 13.15 -13.03
N LEU A 526 -15.17 13.89 -12.44
CA LEU A 526 -14.22 14.74 -13.15
C LEU A 526 -12.87 14.06 -13.22
N PHE A 527 -12.37 13.84 -14.44
CA PHE A 527 -11.08 13.20 -14.70
C PHE A 527 -10.04 14.25 -15.08
N PHE A 528 -8.92 14.24 -14.38
CA PHE A 528 -7.84 15.18 -14.56
C PHE A 528 -6.60 14.48 -15.11
N GLU A 529 -5.90 15.14 -16.04
CA GLU A 529 -4.62 14.68 -16.58
C GLU A 529 -3.52 15.71 -16.41
N PRO A 530 -2.25 15.30 -16.20
CA PRO A 530 -1.15 16.26 -16.12
C PRO A 530 -1.02 17.05 -17.44
N HIS A 531 -1.02 18.38 -17.35
CA HIS A 531 -0.83 19.29 -18.46
C HIS A 531 0.45 18.93 -19.24
N SER A 532 0.32 18.64 -20.53
CA SER A 532 1.45 18.30 -21.39
C SER A 532 2.22 19.57 -21.76
N SER A 533 3.36 19.83 -21.12
CA SER A 533 4.20 21.00 -21.39
C SER A 533 5.01 20.89 -22.70
N THR A 534 4.39 20.44 -23.81
CA THR A 534 5.10 20.12 -25.06
C THR A 534 5.59 21.34 -25.86
N GLY A 535 5.41 22.57 -25.36
CA GLY A 535 5.76 23.80 -26.08
C GLY A 535 6.80 24.73 -25.42
N GLU A 536 7.15 24.57 -24.14
CA GLU A 536 8.06 25.50 -23.46
C GLU A 536 9.52 25.07 -23.63
N ARG A 537 10.34 25.91 -24.28
CA ARG A 537 11.78 25.66 -24.60
C ARG A 537 12.71 25.66 -23.38
N PHE A 538 12.20 25.82 -22.17
CA PHE A 538 13.03 25.80 -20.97
C PHE A 538 13.19 24.36 -20.48
N ASN A 539 14.43 23.87 -20.45
CA ASN A 539 14.78 22.57 -19.88
C ASN A 539 14.51 22.58 -18.37
N PHE A 540 13.26 22.40 -17.96
CA PHE A 540 12.87 22.30 -16.57
C PHE A 540 13.30 20.94 -16.01
N ILE A 541 14.32 20.94 -15.15
CA ILE A 541 14.80 19.74 -14.46
C ILE A 541 13.87 19.47 -13.25
N SER A 542 12.72 18.85 -13.48
CA SER A 542 12.06 18.08 -12.41
C SER A 542 11.07 17.03 -12.93
N THR A 543 11.41 15.76 -12.67
CA THR A 543 10.64 14.55 -13.00
C THR A 543 9.90 13.94 -11.80
N SER A 544 9.87 14.62 -10.65
CA SER A 544 9.33 14.04 -9.41
C SER A 544 7.80 13.96 -9.42
N ARG A 545 7.25 12.74 -9.46
CA ARG A 545 5.79 12.45 -9.40
C ARG A 545 5.10 12.94 -8.10
N THR A 546 5.84 13.25 -7.04
CA THR A 546 5.31 13.70 -5.74
C THR A 546 5.09 15.22 -5.64
N ALA A 547 5.08 15.93 -6.77
CA ALA A 547 5.14 17.39 -6.85
C ALA A 547 3.94 18.00 -7.57
N LEU A 548 2.81 17.35 -7.45
CA LEU A 548 1.60 17.63 -8.22
C LEU A 548 0.75 18.68 -7.49
N ILE A 549 0.28 19.72 -8.20
CA ILE A 549 -0.83 20.54 -7.69
C ILE A 549 -2.10 19.75 -7.96
N THR A 550 -2.61 19.08 -6.94
CA THR A 550 -3.91 18.42 -7.00
C THR A 550 -4.97 19.46 -7.40
N PRO A 551 -5.82 19.18 -8.40
CA PRO A 551 -6.96 20.01 -8.71
C PRO A 551 -7.74 20.32 -7.43
N THR A 552 -7.97 21.60 -7.19
CA THR A 552 -8.86 21.97 -6.09
C THR A 552 -10.27 22.01 -6.62
N MET A 553 -11.17 21.27 -5.98
CA MET A 553 -12.61 21.39 -6.18
C MET A 553 -13.22 22.22 -5.06
N CYS A 554 -14.03 23.20 -5.43
CA CYS A 554 -14.83 23.96 -4.49
C CYS A 554 -16.12 23.19 -4.20
N MET A 555 -16.78 23.53 -3.09
CA MET A 555 -18.03 22.85 -2.74
C MET A 555 -19.04 23.05 -3.87
N PRO A 556 -19.49 21.96 -4.53
CA PRO A 556 -20.50 22.03 -5.57
C PRO A 556 -21.80 22.55 -4.98
N ARG A 557 -22.59 23.28 -5.77
CA ARG A 557 -23.84 23.89 -5.30
C ARG A 557 -24.90 23.90 -6.39
N VAL A 558 -26.17 23.94 -5.97
CA VAL A 558 -27.32 24.20 -6.83
C VAL A 558 -27.94 25.52 -6.39
N ARG A 559 -28.34 26.35 -7.35
CA ARG A 559 -28.88 27.69 -7.05
C ARG A 559 -30.35 27.59 -6.61
N PRO A 560 -30.84 28.50 -5.75
CA PRO A 560 -32.25 28.51 -5.36
C PRO A 560 -33.21 28.60 -6.56
N GLU A 561 -32.82 29.29 -7.64
CA GLU A 561 -33.64 29.42 -8.84
C GLU A 561 -33.68 28.13 -9.68
N ASP A 562 -32.64 27.29 -9.60
CA ASP A 562 -32.58 25.98 -10.27
C ASP A 562 -33.14 24.85 -9.38
N ASP A 563 -33.38 25.11 -8.09
CA ASP A 563 -33.96 24.17 -7.12
C ASP A 563 -34.99 24.85 -6.19
N PRO A 564 -36.11 25.34 -6.76
CA PRO A 564 -37.11 26.14 -6.02
C PRO A 564 -37.80 25.37 -4.88
N LEU A 565 -37.79 24.03 -4.91
CA LEU A 565 -38.35 23.19 -3.86
C LEU A 565 -37.28 22.61 -2.92
N ASN A 566 -36.01 23.00 -3.09
CA ASN A 566 -34.86 22.54 -2.28
C ASN A 566 -34.74 21.01 -2.24
N VAL A 567 -34.99 20.35 -3.38
CA VAL A 567 -34.96 18.89 -3.57
C VAL A 567 -33.54 18.36 -3.68
N PHE A 568 -32.61 19.13 -4.24
CA PHE A 568 -31.25 18.69 -4.56
C PHE A 568 -30.19 19.31 -3.65
N ALA A 569 -30.27 20.61 -3.39
CA ALA A 569 -29.23 21.36 -2.70
C ALA A 569 -28.77 20.77 -1.35
N PRO A 570 -29.66 20.22 -0.49
CA PRO A 570 -29.25 19.61 0.78
C PRO A 570 -28.48 18.28 0.65
N TYR A 571 -28.51 17.66 -0.53
CA TYR A 571 -28.05 16.28 -0.76
C TYR A 571 -26.85 16.17 -1.70
N ILE A 572 -26.19 17.29 -1.98
CA ILE A 572 -24.96 17.32 -2.76
C ILE A 572 -23.78 17.00 -1.84
N GLN A 573 -22.99 16.02 -2.23
CA GLN A 573 -21.80 15.59 -1.52
C GLN A 573 -20.60 15.65 -2.47
N LEU A 574 -19.47 16.11 -1.94
CA LEU A 574 -18.18 16.06 -2.61
C LEU A 574 -17.34 14.96 -1.95
N GLU A 575 -17.00 13.94 -2.70
CA GLU A 575 -16.05 12.92 -2.23
C GLU A 575 -14.64 13.53 -2.15
N PRO A 576 -13.78 13.08 -1.21
CA PRO A 576 -12.41 13.59 -1.11
C PRO A 576 -11.67 13.42 -2.44
N PRO A 577 -11.21 14.50 -3.09
CA PRO A 577 -10.63 14.40 -4.41
C PRO A 577 -9.28 13.68 -4.36
N SER A 578 -9.07 12.77 -5.32
CA SER A 578 -7.73 12.27 -5.65
C SER A 578 -7.04 13.24 -6.64
N PRO A 579 -5.71 13.14 -6.86
CA PRO A 579 -5.03 13.97 -7.85
C PRO A 579 -5.56 13.84 -9.28
N PHE A 580 -6.28 12.75 -9.59
CA PHE A 580 -6.72 12.41 -10.94
C PHE A 580 -8.24 12.39 -11.10
N VAL A 581 -8.98 12.26 -9.99
CA VAL A 581 -10.43 12.05 -10.01
C VAL A 581 -11.06 12.79 -8.85
N ALA A 582 -12.14 13.52 -9.13
CA ALA A 582 -13.02 14.09 -8.13
C ALA A 582 -14.47 13.74 -8.47
N THR A 583 -15.26 13.39 -7.45
CA THR A 583 -16.63 12.88 -7.62
C THR A 583 -17.59 13.76 -6.85
N VAL A 584 -18.62 14.25 -7.55
CA VAL A 584 -19.77 14.94 -6.96
C VAL A 584 -20.96 14.01 -7.03
N THR A 585 -21.57 13.74 -5.87
CA THR A 585 -22.72 12.85 -5.74
C THR A 585 -23.93 13.65 -5.31
N VAL A 586 -25.07 13.46 -5.97
CA VAL A 586 -26.37 14.00 -5.56
C VAL A 586 -27.25 12.83 -5.14
N GLU A 587 -27.46 12.66 -3.84
CA GLU A 587 -28.12 11.48 -3.26
C GLU A 587 -29.41 11.86 -2.51
N VAL A 588 -30.53 11.89 -3.22
CA VAL A 588 -31.81 12.38 -2.70
C VAL A 588 -32.62 11.22 -2.11
N PRO A 589 -33.00 11.25 -0.82
CA PRO A 589 -33.92 10.28 -0.25
C PRO A 589 -35.31 10.41 -0.89
N LEU A 590 -35.90 9.29 -1.33
CA LEU A 590 -37.15 9.32 -2.09
C LEU A 590 -38.32 9.89 -1.28
N ASP A 591 -38.36 9.64 0.03
CA ASP A 591 -39.34 10.18 0.99
C ASP A 591 -39.23 11.70 1.23
N ARG A 592 -38.16 12.34 0.76
CA ARG A 592 -37.92 13.77 0.90
C ARG A 592 -38.26 14.57 -0.35
N ILE A 593 -38.66 13.91 -1.42
CA ILE A 593 -39.09 14.58 -2.65
C ILE A 593 -40.58 14.94 -2.53
N PRO A 594 -40.93 16.23 -2.48
CA PRO A 594 -42.33 16.66 -2.36
C PRO A 594 -43.12 16.27 -3.60
N GLN A 595 -44.42 15.99 -3.44
CA GLN A 595 -45.29 15.60 -4.57
C GLN A 595 -45.34 16.70 -5.64
N GLU A 596 -45.23 17.96 -5.24
CA GLU A 596 -45.14 19.13 -6.11
C GLU A 596 -43.98 19.05 -7.11
N TYR A 597 -42.87 18.38 -6.75
CA TYR A 597 -41.76 18.15 -7.68
C TYR A 597 -42.14 17.14 -8.76
N PHE A 598 -42.80 16.03 -8.40
CA PHE A 598 -43.22 15.03 -9.38
C PHE A 598 -44.33 15.53 -10.31
N ASP A 599 -45.12 16.50 -9.87
CA ASP A 599 -46.17 17.12 -10.68
C ASP A 599 -45.59 18.13 -11.70
N ASN A 600 -44.46 18.77 -11.38
CA ASN A 600 -43.72 19.68 -12.26
C ASN A 600 -42.20 19.44 -12.17
N PRO A 601 -41.68 18.35 -12.76
CA PRO A 601 -40.29 17.98 -12.62
C PRO A 601 -39.37 18.97 -13.35
N TYR A 602 -38.29 19.38 -12.67
CA TYR A 602 -37.23 20.21 -13.24
C TYR A 602 -35.86 19.54 -13.08
N PRO A 603 -34.90 19.80 -13.99
CA PRO A 603 -33.57 19.20 -13.94
C PRO A 603 -32.73 19.79 -12.79
N CYS A 604 -31.78 19.01 -12.27
CA CYS A 604 -30.82 19.50 -11.28
C CYS A 604 -29.61 20.12 -12.00
N ARG A 605 -29.33 21.40 -11.75
CA ARG A 605 -28.18 22.11 -12.33
C ARG A 605 -27.10 22.35 -11.28
N VAL A 606 -26.05 21.55 -11.32
CA VAL A 606 -24.96 21.57 -10.36
C VAL A 606 -23.83 22.47 -10.90
N LEU A 607 -23.57 23.58 -10.19
CA LEU A 607 -22.43 24.43 -10.46
C LEU A 607 -21.18 23.83 -9.79
N ILE A 608 -20.24 23.38 -10.61
CA ILE A 608 -18.97 22.79 -10.17
C ILE A 608 -17.86 23.77 -10.50
N GLN A 609 -17.14 24.21 -9.48
CA GLN A 609 -15.98 25.08 -9.65
C GLN A 609 -14.71 24.33 -9.28
N THR A 610 -13.72 24.40 -10.16
CA THR A 610 -12.39 23.82 -9.97
C THR A 610 -11.31 24.87 -10.19
N SER A 611 -10.08 24.59 -9.78
CA SER A 611 -8.91 25.40 -10.12
C SER A 611 -8.65 25.53 -11.63
N ARG A 612 -9.30 24.70 -12.47
CA ARG A 612 -9.26 24.77 -13.95
C ARG A 612 -10.49 25.37 -14.57
N GLY A 613 -11.43 25.80 -13.74
CA GLY A 613 -12.58 26.52 -14.18
C GLY A 613 -13.90 25.97 -13.69
N THR A 614 -14.94 26.62 -14.18
CA THR A 614 -16.31 26.41 -13.72
C THR A 614 -17.12 25.74 -14.81
N ARG A 615 -18.01 24.83 -14.40
CA ARG A 615 -18.95 24.09 -15.23
C ARG A 615 -20.33 24.12 -14.59
N LEU A 616 -21.37 24.19 -15.40
CA LEU A 616 -22.76 24.01 -14.96
C LEU A 616 -23.28 22.70 -15.57
N ILE A 617 -23.32 21.66 -14.75
CA ILE A 617 -23.71 20.33 -15.19
C ILE A 617 -25.20 20.15 -14.96
N THR A 618 -25.94 19.82 -16.01
CA THR A 618 -27.38 19.57 -15.94
C THR A 618 -27.64 18.07 -15.84
N LEU A 619 -28.09 17.62 -14.68
CA LEU A 619 -28.63 16.27 -14.47
C LEU A 619 -30.10 16.24 -14.90
N PRO A 620 -30.58 15.15 -15.52
CA PRO A 620 -31.98 15.02 -15.90
C PRO A 620 -32.88 15.09 -14.66
N ALA A 621 -34.12 15.54 -14.85
CA ALA A 621 -35.11 15.54 -13.79
C ALA A 621 -35.34 14.12 -13.25
N ILE A 622 -35.61 13.99 -11.96
CA ILE A 622 -35.90 12.70 -11.34
C ILE A 622 -37.25 12.19 -11.89
N ALA A 623 -37.23 11.01 -12.49
CA ALA A 623 -38.45 10.29 -12.82
C ALA A 623 -38.98 9.56 -11.57
N ARG A 624 -40.29 9.63 -11.31
CA ARG A 624 -40.91 8.88 -10.21
C ARG A 624 -40.75 7.37 -10.48
N PRO A 625 -40.03 6.62 -9.63
CA PRO A 625 -39.92 5.18 -9.78
C PRO A 625 -41.28 4.52 -9.52
N ALA A 626 -41.61 3.44 -10.23
CA ALA A 626 -42.82 2.68 -9.95
C ALA A 626 -42.76 2.09 -8.53
N SER A 627 -43.85 2.14 -7.77
CA SER A 627 -43.89 1.69 -6.36
C SER A 627 -43.42 0.25 -6.18
N ASP A 628 -43.73 -0.64 -7.12
CA ASP A 628 -43.27 -2.04 -7.10
C ASP A 628 -41.75 -2.16 -7.28
N THR A 629 -41.13 -1.27 -8.05
CA THR A 629 -39.67 -1.22 -8.22
C THR A 629 -38.98 -0.76 -6.94
N VAL A 630 -39.53 0.28 -6.29
CA VAL A 630 -39.03 0.78 -4.99
C VAL A 630 -39.11 -0.30 -3.93
N ARG A 631 -40.27 -0.97 -3.83
CA ARG A 631 -40.50 -2.06 -2.89
C ARG A 631 -39.56 -3.22 -3.14
N SER A 632 -39.41 -3.64 -4.39
CA SER A 632 -38.51 -4.75 -4.75
C SER A 632 -37.04 -4.44 -4.42
N ALA A 633 -36.59 -3.21 -4.69
CA ALA A 633 -35.26 -2.77 -4.34
C ALA A 633 -35.03 -2.78 -2.82
N ALA A 634 -35.94 -2.18 -2.05
CA ALA A 634 -35.85 -2.13 -0.59
C ALA A 634 -35.82 -3.53 0.05
N LEU A 635 -36.68 -4.45 -0.41
CA LEU A 635 -36.69 -5.84 0.04
C LEU A 635 -35.42 -6.59 -0.36
N GLY A 636 -34.90 -6.35 -1.57
CA GLY A 636 -33.63 -6.93 -2.04
C GLY A 636 -32.44 -6.49 -1.19
N ALA A 637 -32.36 -5.20 -0.84
CA ALA A 637 -31.31 -4.65 0.02
C ALA A 637 -31.38 -5.21 1.45
N TRP A 638 -32.59 -5.40 1.98
CA TRP A 638 -32.80 -6.08 3.26
C TRP A 638 -32.34 -7.54 3.21
N ALA A 639 -32.70 -8.28 2.16
CA ALA A 639 -32.25 -9.66 1.98
C ALA A 639 -30.72 -9.75 1.88
N GLU A 640 -30.08 -8.81 1.18
CA GLU A 640 -28.62 -8.72 1.11
C GLU A 640 -27.99 -8.40 2.47
N ALA A 641 -28.62 -7.53 3.28
CA ALA A 641 -28.17 -7.24 4.63
C ALA A 641 -28.29 -8.47 5.54
N VAL A 642 -29.39 -9.22 5.47
CA VAL A 642 -29.53 -10.51 6.16
C VAL A 642 -28.42 -11.46 5.72
N ASN A 643 -28.18 -11.59 4.42
CA ASN A 643 -27.13 -12.47 3.90
C ASN A 643 -25.74 -12.06 4.42
N ARG A 644 -25.39 -10.76 4.37
CA ARG A 644 -24.12 -10.27 4.91
C ARG A 644 -23.99 -10.50 6.40
N CYS A 645 -25.06 -10.32 7.16
CA CYS A 645 -25.00 -10.33 8.62
C CYS A 645 -25.10 -11.72 9.23
N TYR A 646 -25.75 -12.66 8.54
CA TYR A 646 -26.00 -14.01 9.06
C TYR A 646 -25.30 -15.12 8.25
N ALA A 647 -25.05 -14.95 6.94
CA ALA A 647 -24.33 -15.95 6.15
C ALA A 647 -22.80 -15.76 6.16
N LYS A 648 -22.28 -14.54 6.40
CA LYS A 648 -20.83 -14.30 6.57
C LYS A 648 -20.32 -14.48 7.99
N GLN A 649 -21.19 -14.67 8.99
CA GLN A 649 -20.72 -15.13 10.29
C GLN A 649 -20.25 -16.58 10.11
N ALA A 650 -19.03 -16.89 10.54
CA ALA A 650 -18.39 -18.20 10.38
C ALA A 650 -19.13 -19.38 11.06
N GLN A 651 -20.34 -19.13 11.57
CA GLN A 651 -21.16 -20.04 12.35
C GLN A 651 -22.63 -19.87 11.92
N PHE A 652 -23.13 -20.81 11.12
CA PHE A 652 -24.56 -20.99 10.88
C PHE A 652 -25.04 -22.12 11.80
N SER A 653 -26.11 -21.88 12.57
CA SER A 653 -26.67 -22.85 13.50
C SER A 653 -28.15 -23.08 13.20
N PRO A 654 -28.48 -24.08 12.35
CA PRO A 654 -29.86 -24.47 12.14
C PRO A 654 -30.40 -25.07 13.44
N LYS A 655 -31.46 -24.46 13.98
CA LYS A 655 -32.30 -25.12 14.99
C LYS A 655 -33.19 -26.13 14.27
N TRP A 656 -33.75 -27.10 14.99
CA TRP A 656 -34.68 -28.06 14.40
C TRP A 656 -35.76 -27.38 13.57
N ILE A 657 -35.91 -27.87 12.34
CA ILE A 657 -36.91 -27.39 11.40
C ILE A 657 -38.19 -28.23 11.56
N ILE A 658 -38.06 -29.48 12.03
CA ILE A 658 -39.15 -30.42 12.28
C ILE A 658 -39.24 -30.74 13.78
N ASP A 659 -40.44 -30.67 14.34
CA ASP A 659 -40.70 -31.10 15.72
C ASP A 659 -40.53 -32.63 15.87
N PRO A 660 -39.85 -33.11 16.92
CA PRO A 660 -39.60 -34.53 17.14
C PRO A 660 -40.90 -35.30 17.38
N ALA A 661 -41.00 -36.53 16.88
CA ALA A 661 -42.16 -37.38 17.14
C ALA A 661 -42.23 -37.83 18.61
N ASP A 662 -43.38 -37.67 19.26
CA ASP A 662 -43.60 -38.18 20.61
C ASP A 662 -43.56 -39.72 20.61
N ARG A 663 -42.63 -40.30 21.40
CA ARG A 663 -42.52 -41.73 21.75
C ARG A 663 -41.98 -42.69 20.66
N ILE A 664 -41.55 -42.20 19.50
CA ILE A 664 -40.93 -43.03 18.45
C ILE A 664 -39.45 -42.63 18.34
N ARG A 665 -38.55 -43.62 18.24
CA ARG A 665 -37.14 -43.35 17.93
C ARG A 665 -37.04 -42.81 16.51
N GLU A 666 -36.41 -41.66 16.36
CA GLU A 666 -36.26 -40.99 15.07
C GLU A 666 -34.79 -40.66 14.80
N ARG A 667 -34.50 -40.53 13.51
CA ARG A 667 -33.24 -40.03 12.99
C ARG A 667 -33.52 -38.91 11.99
N HIS A 668 -32.60 -37.97 11.90
CA HIS A 668 -32.69 -36.84 10.98
C HIS A 668 -31.59 -36.94 9.95
N LEU A 669 -31.98 -37.07 8.68
CA LEU A 669 -31.09 -36.88 7.56
C LEU A 669 -30.98 -35.38 7.31
N TRP A 670 -29.81 -34.84 7.62
CA TRP A 670 -29.44 -33.47 7.30
C TRP A 670 -28.70 -33.46 5.98
N GLU A 671 -29.10 -32.60 5.07
CA GLU A 671 -28.44 -32.35 3.80
C GLU A 671 -28.13 -30.87 3.69
N PHE A 672 -26.90 -30.56 3.31
CA PHE A 672 -26.40 -29.19 3.21
C PHE A 672 -25.89 -28.98 1.79
N VAL A 673 -26.28 -27.88 1.17
CA VAL A 673 -25.74 -27.41 -0.09
C VAL A 673 -25.23 -25.99 0.13
N VAL A 674 -23.92 -25.79 -0.03
CA VAL A 674 -23.29 -24.48 0.09
C VAL A 674 -22.75 -24.09 -1.26
N THR A 675 -23.15 -22.92 -1.76
CA THR A 675 -22.70 -22.36 -3.04
C THR A 675 -21.88 -21.10 -2.82
N GLY A 676 -21.07 -20.73 -3.81
CA GLY A 676 -20.24 -19.52 -3.77
C GLY A 676 -18.89 -19.71 -3.04
N LEU A 677 -18.48 -20.95 -2.78
CA LEU A 677 -17.18 -21.29 -2.20
C LEU A 677 -16.07 -21.29 -3.27
N ALA A 678 -14.82 -21.15 -2.85
CA ALA A 678 -13.67 -21.43 -3.71
C ALA A 678 -13.52 -22.93 -3.97
N PRO A 679 -13.05 -23.36 -5.15
CA PRO A 679 -12.75 -24.77 -5.39
C PRO A 679 -11.87 -25.35 -4.28
N ARG A 680 -12.28 -26.50 -3.73
CA ARG A 680 -11.66 -27.19 -2.60
C ARG A 680 -11.75 -26.49 -1.24
N GLU A 681 -12.45 -25.36 -1.14
CA GLU A 681 -12.71 -24.72 0.16
C GLU A 681 -13.55 -25.68 1.03
N PRO A 682 -13.05 -26.04 2.23
CA PRO A 682 -13.73 -26.97 3.11
C PRO A 682 -14.79 -26.28 3.96
N ILE A 683 -15.92 -26.97 4.12
CA ILE A 683 -16.96 -26.67 5.10
C ILE A 683 -17.04 -27.80 6.10
N ALA A 684 -17.05 -27.49 7.39
CA ALA A 684 -17.21 -28.47 8.46
C ALA A 684 -18.59 -28.34 9.08
N VAL A 685 -19.22 -29.47 9.39
CA VAL A 685 -20.41 -29.55 10.24
C VAL A 685 -20.01 -30.20 11.55
N GLU A 686 -20.27 -29.52 12.65
CA GLU A 686 -19.87 -29.91 14.00
C GLU A 686 -21.09 -29.97 14.92
N THR A 687 -20.99 -30.79 15.98
CA THR A 687 -21.91 -30.70 17.12
C THR A 687 -21.63 -29.44 17.94
N LEU A 688 -22.54 -29.06 18.84
CA LEU A 688 -22.30 -27.97 19.80
C LEU A 688 -21.06 -28.18 20.66
N ALA A 689 -20.74 -29.44 20.99
CA ALA A 689 -19.54 -29.82 21.72
C ALA A 689 -18.24 -29.69 20.89
N GLY A 690 -18.33 -29.26 19.62
CA GLY A 690 -17.19 -29.06 18.73
C GLY A 690 -16.67 -30.33 18.06
N ARG A 691 -17.40 -31.45 18.13
CA ARG A 691 -17.05 -32.68 17.39
C ARG A 691 -17.40 -32.48 15.93
N THR A 692 -16.40 -32.53 15.04
CA THR A 692 -16.63 -32.51 13.59
C THR A 692 -17.26 -33.83 13.15
N LEU A 693 -18.45 -33.74 12.55
CA LEU A 693 -19.19 -34.88 12.02
C LEU A 693 -18.79 -35.15 10.57
N ILE A 694 -18.80 -34.09 9.75
CA ILE A 694 -18.34 -34.14 8.35
C ILE A 694 -17.54 -32.90 7.98
N ARG A 695 -16.69 -33.06 6.98
CA ARG A 695 -16.04 -31.98 6.24
C ARG A 695 -16.33 -32.15 4.75
N SER A 696 -17.08 -31.25 4.14
CA SER A 696 -17.34 -31.28 2.69
C SER A 696 -16.48 -30.26 1.96
N PHE A 697 -16.08 -30.56 0.74
CA PHE A 697 -15.20 -29.71 -0.07
C PHE A 697 -15.97 -29.18 -1.28
N ALA A 698 -15.78 -27.90 -1.58
CA ALA A 698 -16.42 -27.31 -2.74
C ALA A 698 -15.82 -27.84 -4.05
N ARG A 699 -16.70 -28.16 -5.00
CA ARG A 699 -16.33 -28.56 -6.37
C ARG A 699 -15.78 -27.37 -7.16
N SER A 700 -15.34 -27.60 -8.39
CA SER A 700 -14.95 -26.53 -9.34
C SER A 700 -16.04 -25.48 -9.54
N SER A 701 -17.32 -25.88 -9.43
CA SER A 701 -18.49 -25.00 -9.48
C SER A 701 -18.66 -24.09 -8.25
N GLY A 702 -17.86 -24.28 -7.20
CA GLY A 702 -18.02 -23.60 -5.92
C GLY A 702 -19.17 -24.14 -5.07
N LEU A 703 -19.69 -25.33 -5.40
CA LEU A 703 -20.72 -26.04 -4.66
C LEU A 703 -20.10 -27.11 -3.76
N ALA A 704 -20.35 -27.06 -2.46
CA ALA A 704 -20.08 -28.14 -1.51
C ALA A 704 -21.41 -28.78 -1.09
N ARG A 705 -21.49 -30.11 -1.12
CA ARG A 705 -22.65 -30.86 -0.63
C ARG A 705 -22.19 -31.86 0.42
N GLY A 706 -22.96 -31.98 1.48
CA GLY A 706 -22.73 -32.96 2.54
C GLY A 706 -24.06 -33.45 3.10
N HIS A 707 -24.06 -34.67 3.64
CA HIS A 707 -25.22 -35.21 4.33
C HIS A 707 -24.81 -36.05 5.52
N ILE A 708 -25.66 -36.09 6.54
CA ILE A 708 -25.43 -36.81 7.78
C ILE A 708 -26.78 -37.30 8.30
N LEU A 709 -26.88 -38.59 8.62
CA LEU A 709 -28.04 -39.13 9.34
C LEU A 709 -27.68 -39.19 10.82
N LEU A 710 -28.43 -38.53 11.68
CA LEU A 710 -28.13 -38.44 13.11
C LEU A 710 -29.37 -38.76 13.95
N GLY A 711 -29.20 -39.55 15.00
CA GLY A 711 -30.15 -39.62 16.11
C GLY A 711 -30.18 -38.31 16.89
N ARG A 712 -31.32 -38.00 17.49
CA ARG A 712 -31.53 -36.77 18.30
C ARG A 712 -30.44 -36.51 19.35
N GLU A 713 -29.99 -37.57 20.01
CA GLU A 713 -29.04 -37.50 21.11
C GLU A 713 -27.62 -37.15 20.64
N GLU A 714 -27.29 -37.39 19.35
CA GLU A 714 -25.93 -37.28 18.84
C GLU A 714 -25.48 -35.84 18.53
N TYR A 715 -26.43 -34.91 18.43
CA TYR A 715 -26.18 -33.51 18.12
C TYR A 715 -26.89 -32.53 19.05
N GLU A 716 -27.46 -33.00 20.17
CA GLU A 716 -28.06 -32.17 21.24
C GLU A 716 -29.10 -31.14 20.75
N GLY A 717 -29.65 -31.39 19.57
CA GLY A 717 -30.64 -30.55 18.93
C GLY A 717 -30.13 -29.38 18.09
N GLN A 718 -28.81 -29.20 17.93
CA GLN A 718 -28.25 -28.13 17.10
C GLN A 718 -26.97 -28.58 16.40
N LEU A 719 -26.85 -28.20 15.13
CA LEU A 719 -25.61 -28.33 14.37
C LEU A 719 -24.94 -26.96 14.25
N ARG A 720 -23.62 -26.97 14.09
CA ARG A 720 -22.84 -25.76 13.78
C ARG A 720 -22.07 -25.99 12.50
N TRP A 721 -22.27 -25.11 11.53
CA TRP A 721 -21.42 -25.03 10.34
C TRP A 721 -20.20 -24.15 10.62
N ARG A 722 -19.04 -24.53 10.11
CA ARG A 722 -17.81 -23.72 10.14
C ARG A 722 -17.17 -23.70 8.76
N ASN A 723 -16.92 -22.51 8.22
CA ASN A 723 -16.00 -22.36 7.09
C ASN A 723 -14.57 -22.47 7.63
N GLU A 724 -13.87 -23.53 7.23
CA GLU A 724 -12.46 -23.71 7.54
C GLU A 724 -11.62 -23.05 6.45
N ARG A 725 -11.65 -21.71 6.38
CA ARG A 725 -10.69 -21.03 5.53
C ARG A 725 -9.29 -21.46 5.97
N PRO A 726 -8.43 -21.93 5.06
CA PRO A 726 -7.05 -22.16 5.40
C PRO A 726 -6.52 -20.87 6.02
N ALA A 727 -5.94 -20.97 7.22
CA ALA A 727 -5.31 -19.83 7.87
C ALA A 727 -4.39 -19.15 6.83
N GLU A 728 -4.44 -17.82 6.73
CA GLU A 728 -3.86 -16.98 5.65
C GLU A 728 -2.31 -17.06 5.49
N GLY A 729 -1.69 -18.24 5.63
CA GLY A 729 -0.25 -18.44 5.78
C GLY A 729 0.45 -19.32 4.74
N GLU A 730 -0.24 -19.94 3.77
CA GLU A 730 0.43 -20.77 2.75
C GLU A 730 0.10 -20.32 1.32
N ASP A 731 1.14 -19.76 0.66
CA ASP A 731 1.34 -19.50 -0.76
C ASP A 731 0.19 -18.87 -1.58
N THR A 732 0.11 -17.53 -1.48
CA THR A 732 -0.63 -16.71 -2.43
C THR A 732 0.11 -16.58 -3.76
N VAL A 733 -0.28 -17.39 -4.74
CA VAL A 733 -0.05 -17.07 -6.16
C VAL A 733 -0.88 -15.82 -6.47
N SER A 734 -0.19 -14.68 -6.50
CA SER A 734 -0.73 -13.36 -6.83
C SER A 734 -1.17 -13.29 -8.29
N THR A 735 -2.46 -13.44 -8.54
CA THR A 735 -3.11 -12.92 -9.77
C THR A 735 -4.26 -12.00 -9.37
N THR A 736 -3.90 -10.73 -9.14
CA THR A 736 -4.77 -9.64 -8.68
C THR A 736 -6.02 -9.43 -9.55
N ASP A 737 -5.97 -9.79 -10.83
CA ASP A 737 -7.07 -9.58 -11.77
C ASP A 737 -8.14 -10.68 -11.73
N ALA A 738 -7.78 -11.90 -11.32
CA ALA A 738 -8.74 -12.99 -11.15
C ALA A 738 -9.54 -12.83 -9.85
N VAL A 739 -8.91 -12.30 -8.79
CA VAL A 739 -9.55 -12.11 -7.47
C VAL A 739 -10.66 -11.06 -7.54
N ALA A 740 -10.43 -9.92 -8.21
CA ALA A 740 -11.45 -8.88 -8.35
C ALA A 740 -12.68 -9.36 -9.17
N ALA A 741 -12.45 -10.12 -10.25
CA ALA A 741 -13.54 -10.68 -11.06
C ALA A 741 -14.30 -11.84 -10.36
N LEU A 742 -13.65 -12.52 -9.40
CA LEU A 742 -14.26 -13.57 -8.58
C LEU A 742 -15.00 -13.02 -7.35
N GLU A 743 -14.54 -11.91 -6.77
CA GLU A 743 -15.20 -11.26 -5.62
C GLU A 743 -16.54 -10.63 -6.00
N GLU A 744 -16.69 -10.13 -7.22
CA GLU A 744 -17.96 -9.52 -7.69
C GLU A 744 -19.08 -10.55 -7.93
N ARG A 745 -18.77 -11.85 -8.01
CA ARG A 745 -19.73 -12.93 -8.36
C ARG A 745 -20.09 -13.90 -7.24
N ARG A 746 -19.47 -13.86 -6.06
CA ARG A 746 -19.69 -14.89 -5.02
C ARG A 746 -20.70 -14.46 -3.96
N ARG A 747 -21.99 -14.65 -4.25
CA ARG A 747 -23.02 -14.73 -3.21
C ARG A 747 -22.90 -16.11 -2.55
N LEU A 748 -22.32 -16.17 -1.36
CA LEU A 748 -22.40 -17.37 -0.53
C LEU A 748 -23.89 -17.63 -0.21
N ALA A 749 -24.38 -18.83 -0.48
CA ALA A 749 -25.72 -19.27 -0.09
C ALA A 749 -25.63 -20.68 0.52
N ILE A 750 -26.41 -20.93 1.56
CA ILE A 750 -26.48 -22.18 2.30
C ILE A 750 -27.94 -22.63 2.26
N ASP A 751 -28.21 -23.76 1.62
CA ASP A 751 -29.51 -24.43 1.65
C ASP A 751 -29.40 -25.65 2.57
N VAL A 752 -30.32 -25.77 3.54
CA VAL A 752 -30.35 -26.91 4.46
C VAL A 752 -31.69 -27.64 4.36
N ARG A 753 -31.62 -28.95 4.13
CA ARG A 753 -32.77 -29.85 4.14
C ARG A 753 -32.67 -30.82 5.32
N GLN A 754 -33.74 -30.90 6.09
CA GLN A 754 -33.89 -31.90 7.16
C GLN A 754 -35.00 -32.87 6.77
N THR A 755 -34.70 -34.17 6.73
CA THR A 755 -35.68 -35.24 6.51
C THR A 755 -35.75 -36.13 7.74
N GLN A 756 -36.95 -36.28 8.30
CA GLN A 756 -37.21 -37.17 9.43
C GLN A 756 -37.31 -38.62 8.96
N TRP A 757 -36.73 -39.54 9.73
CA TRP A 757 -36.76 -40.98 9.51
C TRP A 757 -37.18 -41.68 10.80
N LEU A 758 -38.29 -42.41 10.75
CA LEU A 758 -38.89 -43.07 11.92
C LEU A 758 -38.45 -44.53 11.99
N GLU A 759 -37.93 -44.99 13.13
CA GLU A 759 -37.59 -46.40 13.36
C GLU A 759 -38.88 -47.25 13.40
N LEU A 760 -39.06 -48.10 12.38
CA LEU A 760 -40.17 -49.04 12.29
C LEU A 760 -39.90 -50.35 13.03
N ALA A 761 -38.67 -50.84 12.87
CA ALA A 761 -38.26 -52.13 13.37
C ALA A 761 -36.74 -52.17 13.54
N ARG A 762 -36.29 -53.00 14.47
CA ARG A 762 -34.89 -53.35 14.68
C ARG A 762 -34.76 -54.85 14.51
N LEU A 763 -33.74 -55.28 13.76
CA LEU A 763 -33.43 -56.68 13.53
C LEU A 763 -32.10 -56.99 14.19
N ASP A 764 -32.15 -57.79 15.25
CA ASP A 764 -30.95 -58.34 15.86
C ASP A 764 -30.41 -59.46 14.97
N ALA A 765 -29.21 -59.25 14.42
CA ALA A 765 -28.53 -60.16 13.51
C ALA A 765 -27.08 -60.34 13.99
N PRO A 766 -26.86 -61.14 15.05
CA PRO A 766 -25.51 -61.44 15.50
C PRO A 766 -24.73 -62.13 14.37
N ASP A 767 -23.44 -61.82 14.27
CA ASP A 767 -22.57 -62.29 13.19
C ASP A 767 -23.03 -61.85 11.78
N TYR A 768 -23.64 -60.67 11.70
CA TYR A 768 -24.02 -60.00 10.46
C TYR A 768 -22.80 -59.72 9.56
N LEU A 769 -22.92 -60.08 8.28
CA LEU A 769 -21.86 -59.91 7.27
C LEU A 769 -22.28 -58.92 6.17
N ALA A 770 -23.50 -59.04 5.64
CA ALA A 770 -24.02 -58.17 4.57
C ALA A 770 -25.55 -58.14 4.57
N HIS A 771 -26.15 -57.10 3.97
CA HIS A 771 -27.58 -57.07 3.67
C HIS A 771 -27.87 -56.45 2.31
N ALA A 772 -29.06 -56.70 1.79
CA ALA A 772 -29.62 -55.99 0.65
C ALA A 772 -31.13 -55.89 0.77
N ALA A 773 -31.66 -54.74 0.39
CA ALA A 773 -33.10 -54.53 0.28
C ALA A 773 -33.55 -54.71 -1.17
N PHE A 774 -34.67 -55.40 -1.38
CA PHE A 774 -35.22 -55.66 -2.70
C PHE A 774 -36.74 -55.79 -2.64
N ARG A 775 -37.38 -55.88 -3.80
CA ARG A 775 -38.82 -56.12 -3.90
C ARG A 775 -39.11 -57.51 -4.42
N VAL A 776 -40.12 -58.13 -3.84
CA VAL A 776 -40.79 -59.31 -4.40
C VAL A 776 -42.20 -58.88 -4.75
N GLY A 777 -42.46 -58.71 -6.05
CA GLY A 777 -43.64 -57.98 -6.52
C GLY A 777 -43.61 -56.53 -6.02
N THR A 778 -44.64 -56.10 -5.28
CA THR A 778 -44.69 -54.75 -4.70
C THR A 778 -44.17 -54.69 -3.25
N GLU A 779 -43.89 -55.83 -2.62
CA GLU A 779 -43.56 -55.87 -1.21
C GLU A 779 -42.04 -55.73 -0.97
N PRO A 780 -41.62 -54.86 -0.04
CA PRO A 780 -40.23 -54.76 0.35
C PRO A 780 -39.79 -56.02 1.12
N ARG A 781 -38.55 -56.44 0.87
CA ARG A 781 -37.87 -57.54 1.54
C ARG A 781 -36.44 -57.13 1.87
N LEU A 782 -35.91 -57.71 2.95
CA LEU A 782 -34.55 -57.52 3.41
C LEU A 782 -33.84 -58.87 3.45
N ALA A 783 -32.83 -59.08 2.61
CA ALA A 783 -31.92 -60.22 2.72
C ALA A 783 -30.80 -59.86 3.68
N VAL A 784 -30.47 -60.77 4.60
CA VAL A 784 -29.39 -60.62 5.58
C VAL A 784 -28.53 -61.87 5.51
N LEU A 785 -27.23 -61.69 5.29
CA LEU A 785 -26.21 -62.73 5.35
C LEU A 785 -25.56 -62.70 6.72
N THR A 786 -25.52 -63.86 7.37
CA THR A 786 -24.74 -64.10 8.57
C THR A 786 -23.78 -65.26 8.34
N THR A 787 -22.93 -65.56 9.32
CA THR A 787 -22.04 -66.74 9.30
C THR A 787 -22.80 -68.07 9.17
N ALA A 788 -24.11 -68.09 9.47
CA ALA A 788 -24.96 -69.27 9.41
C ALA A 788 -25.83 -69.35 8.13
N GLY A 789 -25.64 -68.43 7.18
CA GLY A 789 -26.34 -68.38 5.90
C GLY A 789 -27.16 -67.12 5.66
N VAL A 790 -28.06 -67.19 4.69
CA VAL A 790 -28.92 -66.05 4.31
C VAL A 790 -30.32 -66.23 4.85
N ALA A 791 -30.86 -65.17 5.43
CA ALA A 791 -32.24 -65.06 5.87
C ALA A 791 -32.94 -63.88 5.19
N ILE A 792 -34.23 -64.03 4.87
CA ILE A 792 -35.05 -62.97 4.26
C ILE A 792 -36.11 -62.54 5.26
N PHE A 793 -36.26 -61.23 5.42
CA PHE A 793 -37.20 -60.60 6.34
C PHE A 793 -38.22 -59.73 5.62
N ALA A 794 -39.45 -59.70 6.13
CA ALA A 794 -40.46 -58.71 5.78
C ALA A 794 -40.39 -57.53 6.77
N PRO A 795 -40.03 -56.31 6.33
CA PRO A 795 -39.93 -55.14 7.20
C PRO A 795 -41.29 -54.53 7.60
N SER A 796 -42.42 -55.08 7.11
CA SER A 796 -43.77 -54.53 7.30
C SER A 796 -44.40 -54.82 8.67
N ALA A 797 -43.83 -55.70 9.50
CA ALA A 797 -44.29 -55.95 10.85
C ALA A 797 -43.62 -54.97 11.83
N SER A 798 -44.42 -54.17 12.56
CA SER A 798 -43.90 -53.21 13.54
C SER A 798 -43.18 -53.95 14.67
N SER A 799 -42.02 -53.43 15.09
CA SER A 799 -41.12 -53.93 16.14
C SER A 799 -40.27 -55.18 15.88
N ASN A 800 -40.69 -56.16 15.07
CA ASN A 800 -39.89 -57.37 14.78
C ASN A 800 -40.09 -57.82 13.32
N PRO A 801 -39.10 -57.68 12.44
CA PRO A 801 -39.21 -58.14 11.06
C PRO A 801 -39.47 -59.65 11.01
N LEU A 802 -40.49 -60.07 10.26
CA LEU A 802 -40.83 -61.49 10.13
C LEU A 802 -39.82 -62.17 9.21
N GLN A 803 -39.09 -63.18 9.71
CA GLN A 803 -38.27 -64.03 8.85
C GLN A 803 -39.17 -64.91 7.97
N ILE A 804 -39.05 -64.73 6.66
CA ILE A 804 -39.86 -65.44 5.65
C ILE A 804 -39.13 -66.68 5.15
N ALA A 805 -37.82 -66.56 4.91
CA ALA A 805 -37.02 -67.59 4.26
C ALA A 805 -35.65 -67.70 4.92
N ARG A 806 -35.02 -68.88 4.79
CA ARG A 806 -33.61 -69.08 5.16
C ARG A 806 -32.95 -70.14 4.27
N ALA A 807 -31.70 -69.92 3.93
CA ALA A 807 -30.81 -70.90 3.31
C ALA A 807 -29.51 -70.99 4.12
N SER A 808 -29.07 -72.21 4.42
CA SER A 808 -27.76 -72.45 5.05
C SER A 808 -26.67 -72.38 3.97
N LEU A 809 -25.87 -71.32 4.02
CA LEU A 809 -24.71 -71.10 3.17
C LEU A 809 -23.55 -70.71 4.08
N PHE A 810 -22.52 -71.55 4.15
CA PHE A 810 -21.35 -71.29 5.00
C PHE A 810 -20.28 -70.55 4.18
N GLY A 811 -19.40 -69.80 4.85
CA GLY A 811 -18.31 -69.08 4.19
C GLY A 811 -18.76 -67.90 3.31
N GLY A 812 -20.00 -67.42 3.43
CA GLY A 812 -20.47 -66.23 2.74
C GLY A 812 -19.68 -64.99 3.18
N ARG A 813 -19.36 -64.11 2.24
CA ARG A 813 -18.63 -62.85 2.45
C ARG A 813 -19.44 -61.62 2.06
N GLY A 814 -20.40 -61.75 1.15
CA GLY A 814 -21.31 -60.67 0.82
C GLY A 814 -22.53 -61.14 0.05
N LEU A 815 -23.47 -60.21 -0.15
CA LEU A 815 -24.71 -60.47 -0.88
C LEU A 815 -25.15 -59.24 -1.68
N LEU A 816 -25.82 -59.49 -2.80
CA LEU A 816 -26.42 -58.50 -3.68
C LEU A 816 -27.86 -58.95 -3.99
N ALA A 817 -28.79 -58.01 -4.14
CA ALA A 817 -30.16 -58.35 -4.54
C ALA A 817 -30.61 -57.50 -5.73
N ARG A 818 -31.17 -58.15 -6.75
CA ARG A 818 -31.70 -57.52 -7.97
C ARG A 818 -32.95 -58.25 -8.44
N GLU A 819 -34.02 -57.51 -8.73
CA GLU A 819 -35.23 -58.03 -9.39
C GLU A 819 -35.86 -59.30 -8.77
N GLY A 820 -35.70 -59.49 -7.45
CA GLY A 820 -36.22 -60.67 -6.74
C GLY A 820 -35.25 -61.86 -6.66
N GLU A 821 -34.05 -61.71 -7.24
CA GLU A 821 -32.93 -62.64 -7.12
C GLU A 821 -31.93 -62.11 -6.11
N ILE A 822 -31.31 -63.03 -5.36
CA ILE A 822 -30.28 -62.73 -4.37
C ILE A 822 -29.04 -63.51 -4.75
N ARG A 823 -27.95 -62.80 -4.99
CA ARG A 823 -26.66 -63.40 -5.27
C ARG A 823 -25.80 -63.33 -4.02
N VAL A 824 -25.29 -64.46 -3.57
CA VAL A 824 -24.43 -64.59 -2.39
C VAL A 824 -23.07 -65.04 -2.86
N TRP A 825 -21.99 -64.44 -2.36
CA TRP A 825 -20.63 -64.87 -2.69
C TRP A 825 -19.80 -65.12 -1.45
N GLY A 826 -18.76 -65.95 -1.58
CA GLY A 826 -17.83 -66.22 -0.50
C GLY A 826 -16.83 -67.33 -0.83
N ASP A 827 -16.44 -68.10 0.19
CA ASP A 827 -15.41 -69.15 0.09
C ASP A 827 -15.77 -70.27 -0.90
N ASP A 828 -17.05 -70.64 -0.98
CA ASP A 828 -17.55 -71.68 -1.88
C ASP A 828 -17.80 -71.17 -3.31
N GLY A 829 -17.77 -69.85 -3.53
CA GLY A 829 -18.06 -69.21 -4.81
C GLY A 829 -19.34 -68.39 -4.80
N ILE A 830 -20.04 -68.32 -5.94
CA ILE A 830 -21.24 -67.49 -6.13
C ILE A 830 -22.47 -68.38 -6.20
N HIS A 831 -23.50 -68.05 -5.43
CA HIS A 831 -24.79 -68.72 -5.39
C HIS A 831 -25.90 -67.77 -5.80
N ASP A 832 -26.65 -68.14 -6.84
CA ASP A 832 -27.84 -67.41 -7.26
C ASP A 832 -29.06 -68.02 -6.58
N LEU A 833 -29.68 -67.24 -5.71
CA LEU A 833 -30.86 -67.63 -4.94
C LEU A 833 -32.09 -66.92 -5.49
N SER A 834 -33.21 -67.63 -5.50
CA SER A 834 -34.51 -67.04 -5.77
C SER A 834 -35.49 -67.35 -4.66
N VAL A 835 -36.35 -66.38 -4.37
CA VAL A 835 -37.42 -66.54 -3.39
C VAL A 835 -38.59 -67.23 -4.08
N ASN A 836 -38.97 -68.41 -3.61
CA ASN A 836 -40.23 -69.02 -4.01
C ASN A 836 -41.38 -68.23 -3.38
N THR A 837 -42.14 -67.50 -4.19
CA THR A 837 -43.24 -66.65 -3.71
C THR A 837 -44.40 -67.43 -3.12
N GLU A 838 -44.56 -68.71 -3.46
CA GLU A 838 -45.64 -69.57 -2.97
C GLU A 838 -45.27 -70.24 -1.64
N THR A 839 -44.04 -70.75 -1.52
CA THR A 839 -43.62 -71.49 -0.32
C THR A 839 -42.85 -70.65 0.69
N GLY A 840 -42.31 -69.50 0.27
CA GLY A 840 -41.40 -68.71 1.08
C GLY A 840 -39.98 -69.30 1.18
N ASP A 841 -39.68 -70.39 0.47
CA ASP A 841 -38.34 -71.01 0.51
C ASP A 841 -37.34 -70.27 -0.39
N LEU A 842 -36.06 -70.37 -0.02
CA LEU A 842 -34.94 -69.95 -0.86
C LEU A 842 -34.45 -71.13 -1.72
N ILE A 843 -34.54 -70.99 -3.04
CA ILE A 843 -34.07 -72.00 -3.99
C ILE A 843 -32.74 -71.54 -4.57
N VAL A 844 -31.69 -72.35 -4.40
CA VAL A 844 -30.41 -72.19 -5.12
C VAL A 844 -30.62 -72.59 -6.58
N ARG A 845 -30.48 -71.63 -7.50
CA ARG A 845 -30.66 -71.85 -8.94
C ARG A 845 -29.36 -72.26 -9.62
N ASP A 846 -28.28 -71.55 -9.30
CA ASP A 846 -26.98 -71.76 -9.92
C ASP A 846 -25.86 -71.63 -8.88
N HIS A 847 -24.73 -72.26 -9.18
CA HIS A 847 -23.53 -72.25 -8.38
C HIS A 847 -22.29 -72.14 -9.27
N LEU A 848 -21.62 -71.00 -9.20
CA LEU A 848 -20.35 -70.77 -9.86
C LEU A 848 -19.22 -70.98 -8.84
N PRO A 849 -18.51 -72.12 -8.87
CA PRO A 849 -17.48 -72.43 -7.88
C PRO A 849 -16.29 -71.47 -7.97
N GLY A 850 -15.54 -71.39 -6.88
CA GLY A 850 -14.29 -70.63 -6.77
C GLY A 850 -14.42 -69.42 -5.84
N ALA A 851 -13.58 -69.38 -4.80
CA ALA A 851 -13.61 -68.36 -3.76
C ALA A 851 -13.69 -66.95 -4.36
N THR A 852 -14.69 -66.19 -3.94
CA THR A 852 -14.96 -64.83 -4.44
C THR A 852 -14.85 -63.86 -3.27
N ASP A 853 -13.95 -62.89 -3.39
CA ASP A 853 -13.66 -61.91 -2.34
C ASP A 853 -14.68 -60.78 -2.35
N ALA A 854 -15.02 -60.26 -3.53
CA ALA A 854 -16.00 -59.19 -3.73
C ALA A 854 -16.76 -59.38 -5.05
N LEU A 855 -17.98 -58.85 -5.12
CA LEU A 855 -18.83 -58.92 -6.30
C LEU A 855 -19.60 -57.61 -6.47
N VAL A 856 -19.65 -57.11 -7.70
CA VAL A 856 -20.44 -55.91 -8.05
C VAL A 856 -21.14 -56.10 -9.39
N GLU A 857 -22.19 -55.32 -9.62
CA GLU A 857 -23.01 -55.38 -10.83
C GLU A 857 -23.17 -53.98 -11.45
N ILE A 858 -23.01 -53.90 -12.78
CA ILE A 858 -23.15 -52.68 -13.58
C ILE A 858 -24.01 -53.01 -14.79
N GLY A 859 -25.23 -52.48 -14.86
CA GLY A 859 -26.18 -52.92 -15.88
C GLY A 859 -26.37 -54.44 -15.78
N GLU A 860 -26.24 -55.19 -16.87
CA GLU A 860 -26.32 -56.67 -16.87
C GLU A 860 -24.97 -57.36 -16.62
N GLN A 861 -23.88 -56.60 -16.44
CA GLN A 861 -22.54 -57.16 -16.24
C GLN A 861 -22.26 -57.41 -14.77
N VAL A 862 -21.61 -58.53 -14.50
CA VAL A 862 -21.21 -58.94 -13.15
C VAL A 862 -19.69 -59.05 -13.09
N PHE A 863 -19.10 -58.34 -12.14
CA PHE A 863 -17.66 -58.33 -11.91
C PHE A 863 -17.35 -58.98 -10.57
N ALA A 864 -16.40 -59.91 -10.57
CA ALA A 864 -15.97 -60.66 -9.39
C ALA A 864 -14.48 -60.42 -9.13
N LEU A 865 -14.11 -60.20 -7.86
CA LEU A 865 -12.73 -60.24 -7.41
C LEU A 865 -12.42 -61.66 -6.91
N ARG A 866 -11.52 -62.37 -7.60
CA ARG A 866 -11.14 -63.76 -7.31
C ARG A 866 -9.63 -63.91 -7.37
N GLU A 867 -9.03 -64.44 -6.31
CA GLU A 867 -7.58 -64.69 -6.24
C GLU A 867 -6.73 -63.44 -6.57
N GLY A 868 -7.21 -62.25 -6.17
CA GLY A 868 -6.56 -60.98 -6.48
C GLY A 868 -6.65 -60.57 -7.96
N ARG A 869 -7.68 -61.01 -8.69
CA ARG A 869 -7.95 -60.63 -10.09
C ARG A 869 -9.42 -60.24 -10.28
N VAL A 870 -9.67 -59.24 -11.13
CA VAL A 870 -11.04 -58.85 -11.50
C VAL A 870 -11.48 -59.59 -12.76
N GLU A 871 -12.54 -60.37 -12.62
CA GLU A 871 -13.16 -61.18 -13.68
C GLU A 871 -14.52 -60.61 -14.05
N GLN A 872 -14.80 -60.46 -15.35
CA GLN A 872 -16.14 -60.21 -15.86
C GLN A 872 -16.81 -61.54 -16.17
N LEU A 873 -17.80 -61.91 -15.36
CA LEU A 873 -18.44 -63.21 -15.47
C LEU A 873 -19.14 -63.33 -16.83
N GLY A 874 -18.74 -64.35 -17.61
CA GLY A 874 -19.28 -64.62 -18.95
C GLY A 874 -18.44 -64.11 -20.14
N TYR A 875 -17.52 -63.16 -19.93
CA TYR A 875 -16.75 -62.53 -21.02
C TYR A 875 -15.22 -62.62 -20.86
N GLY A 876 -14.70 -62.94 -19.66
CA GLY A 876 -13.27 -63.16 -19.41
C GLY A 876 -12.65 -62.20 -18.39
N PHE A 877 -11.31 -62.13 -18.37
CA PHE A 877 -10.57 -61.29 -17.42
C PHE A 877 -10.54 -59.82 -17.84
N VAL A 878 -10.71 -58.91 -16.87
CA VAL A 878 -10.66 -57.45 -17.09
C VAL A 878 -9.27 -56.88 -16.82
N GLU A 879 -8.50 -57.49 -15.91
CA GLU A 879 -7.20 -56.96 -15.47
C GLU A 879 -6.16 -58.08 -15.29
N SER A 880 -4.94 -57.89 -15.82
CA SER A 880 -3.83 -58.85 -15.72
C SER A 880 -2.67 -58.35 -14.85
N GLU A 881 -2.21 -59.22 -13.95
CA GLU A 881 -0.96 -59.33 -13.13
C GLU A 881 0.11 -58.22 -13.00
N GLU A 882 0.18 -57.17 -13.80
CA GLU A 882 1.34 -56.26 -13.83
C GLU A 882 1.37 -55.19 -12.73
N THR A 883 0.39 -55.16 -11.82
CA THR A 883 0.26 -54.10 -10.82
C THR A 883 -0.19 -54.63 -9.45
N LEU A 884 -0.20 -53.77 -8.41
CA LEU A 884 -0.64 -54.15 -7.05
C LEU A 884 -1.96 -54.93 -7.08
N PRO A 885 -2.06 -56.08 -6.40
CA PRO A 885 -3.23 -56.94 -6.47
C PRO A 885 -4.47 -56.17 -5.97
N PRO A 886 -5.58 -56.18 -6.71
CA PRO A 886 -6.83 -55.59 -6.24
C PRO A 886 -7.30 -56.28 -4.96
N GLU A 887 -7.67 -55.48 -3.98
CA GLU A 887 -8.17 -55.90 -2.66
C GLU A 887 -9.67 -55.58 -2.52
N PHE A 888 -10.16 -54.56 -3.24
CA PHE A 888 -11.51 -54.04 -3.11
C PHE A 888 -12.17 -53.84 -4.47
N LEU A 889 -13.48 -54.04 -4.53
CA LEU A 889 -14.28 -53.87 -5.74
C LEU A 889 -15.56 -53.09 -5.41
N ALA A 890 -15.85 -52.04 -6.17
CA ALA A 890 -17.07 -51.26 -6.06
C ALA A 890 -17.55 -50.83 -7.45
N ALA A 891 -18.80 -50.43 -7.56
CA ALA A 891 -19.39 -49.99 -8.81
C ALA A 891 -20.43 -48.90 -8.60
N ASN A 892 -20.61 -48.07 -9.62
CA ASN A 892 -21.84 -47.28 -9.80
C ASN A 892 -22.49 -47.67 -11.14
N ASN A 893 -23.51 -46.93 -11.58
CA ASN A 893 -24.28 -47.28 -12.77
C ASN A 893 -23.46 -47.42 -14.06
N GLU A 894 -22.27 -46.82 -14.16
CA GLU A 894 -21.49 -46.79 -15.41
C GLU A 894 -19.99 -47.03 -15.22
N ARG A 895 -19.51 -47.14 -13.98
CA ARG A 895 -18.10 -47.18 -13.65
C ARG A 895 -17.80 -48.30 -12.66
N LEU A 896 -16.70 -49.01 -12.94
CA LEU A 896 -16.12 -50.03 -12.07
C LEU A 896 -14.92 -49.43 -11.35
N PHE A 897 -14.90 -49.58 -10.03
CA PHE A 897 -13.83 -49.12 -9.16
C PHE A 897 -13.07 -50.31 -8.59
N VAL A 898 -11.77 -50.33 -8.83
CA VAL A 898 -10.88 -51.40 -8.38
C VAL A 898 -9.85 -50.80 -7.43
N GLY A 899 -9.86 -51.22 -6.18
CA GLY A 899 -9.04 -50.64 -5.10
C GLY A 899 -7.93 -51.59 -4.67
N GLY A 900 -6.75 -51.04 -4.40
CA GLY A 900 -5.64 -51.72 -3.73
C GLY A 900 -5.04 -50.84 -2.64
N SER A 901 -4.08 -51.37 -1.89
CA SER A 901 -3.34 -50.64 -0.85
C SER A 901 -2.73 -49.32 -1.38
N ASN A 902 -3.43 -48.20 -1.17
CA ASN A 902 -3.11 -46.82 -1.59
C ASN A 902 -3.42 -46.42 -3.04
N GLU A 903 -4.16 -47.21 -3.79
CA GLU A 903 -4.50 -46.90 -5.19
C GLU A 903 -5.95 -47.27 -5.49
N MET A 904 -6.61 -46.44 -6.30
CA MET A 904 -7.92 -46.72 -6.87
C MET A 904 -7.85 -46.58 -8.38
N ARG A 905 -8.28 -47.60 -9.10
CA ARG A 905 -8.45 -47.58 -10.55
C ARG A 905 -9.91 -47.46 -10.90
N VAL A 906 -10.17 -46.75 -11.98
CA VAL A 906 -11.52 -46.47 -12.48
C VAL A 906 -11.59 -46.98 -13.90
N TYR A 907 -12.66 -47.71 -14.21
CA TYR A 907 -12.95 -48.24 -15.53
C TYR A 907 -14.34 -47.77 -15.98
N ALA A 908 -14.47 -47.41 -17.25
CA ALA A 908 -15.77 -47.25 -17.91
C ALA A 908 -16.28 -48.61 -18.36
N VAL A 909 -17.57 -48.87 -18.15
CA VAL A 909 -18.25 -50.08 -18.58
C VAL A 909 -19.38 -49.71 -19.54
N ASP A 910 -19.25 -50.12 -20.80
CA ASP A 910 -20.27 -49.93 -21.84
C ASP A 910 -20.64 -51.29 -22.45
N GLY A 911 -21.77 -51.85 -22.02
CA GLY A 911 -22.15 -53.22 -22.38
C GLY A 911 -21.10 -54.22 -21.88
N ALA A 912 -20.50 -55.00 -22.78
CA ALA A 912 -19.44 -55.96 -22.45
C ALA A 912 -18.04 -55.33 -22.46
N ASP A 913 -17.87 -54.11 -22.99
CA ASP A 913 -16.57 -53.47 -23.12
C ASP A 913 -16.20 -52.75 -21.82
N VAL A 914 -14.98 -53.03 -21.34
CA VAL A 914 -14.40 -52.39 -20.15
C VAL A 914 -13.12 -51.65 -20.56
N SER A 915 -13.07 -50.36 -20.27
CA SER A 915 -11.92 -49.51 -20.64
C SER A 915 -11.36 -48.76 -19.44
N PRO A 916 -10.03 -48.73 -19.25
CA PRO A 916 -9.42 -48.00 -18.14
C PRO A 916 -9.56 -46.49 -18.35
N ILE A 917 -10.03 -45.79 -17.32
CA ILE A 917 -10.06 -44.32 -17.26
C ILE A 917 -8.75 -43.81 -16.65
N GLY A 918 -8.36 -44.37 -15.51
CA GLY A 918 -7.17 -43.92 -14.80
C GLY A 918 -6.88 -44.69 -13.51
N ALA A 919 -5.67 -44.51 -13.01
CA ALA A 919 -5.19 -45.02 -11.73
C ALA A 919 -4.81 -43.85 -10.82
N TYR A 920 -5.39 -43.81 -9.64
CA TYR A 920 -5.33 -42.65 -8.74
C TYR A 920 -4.79 -43.06 -7.39
N ARG A 921 -3.77 -42.32 -6.93
CA ARG A 921 -3.17 -42.57 -5.63
C ARG A 921 -4.12 -42.09 -4.53
N MET A 922 -4.53 -43.01 -3.66
CA MET A 922 -5.46 -42.77 -2.55
C MET A 922 -4.81 -43.24 -1.24
N PRO A 923 -3.92 -42.44 -0.62
CA PRO A 923 -3.20 -42.85 0.58
C PRO A 923 -4.15 -43.24 1.71
N GLY A 924 -3.88 -44.41 2.29
CA GLY A 924 -4.64 -44.98 3.40
C GLY A 924 -5.97 -45.60 3.01
N LEU A 925 -6.22 -45.90 1.72
CA LEU A 925 -7.42 -46.66 1.30
C LEU A 925 -7.44 -48.05 1.96
N ARG A 926 -8.56 -48.39 2.61
CA ARG A 926 -8.79 -49.63 3.37
C ARG A 926 -10.00 -50.44 2.93
N GLY A 927 -10.77 -49.93 1.96
CA GLY A 927 -11.99 -50.57 1.49
C GLY A 927 -12.90 -49.61 0.74
N PHE A 928 -13.84 -50.19 0.01
CA PHE A 928 -15.01 -49.51 -0.52
C PHE A 928 -16.22 -49.95 0.28
N GLU A 929 -17.15 -49.04 0.53
CA GLU A 929 -18.37 -49.29 1.30
C GLU A 929 -19.58 -48.92 0.43
N GLY A 930 -20.71 -49.59 0.63
CA GLY A 930 -21.95 -49.25 -0.07
C GLY A 930 -22.46 -47.87 0.32
N PHE A 931 -23.10 -47.15 -0.60
CA PHE A 931 -23.63 -45.82 -0.32
C PHE A 931 -24.97 -45.57 -1.04
N ALA A 932 -26.09 -45.59 -0.31
CA ALA A 932 -27.44 -45.62 -0.87
C ALA A 932 -28.20 -44.28 -0.88
N LEU A 933 -27.50 -43.15 -0.90
CA LEU A 933 -28.13 -41.82 -0.89
C LEU A 933 -27.71 -40.96 -2.09
N ASP A 934 -28.09 -41.35 -3.32
CA ASP A 934 -28.46 -40.42 -4.41
C ASP A 934 -28.67 -41.14 -5.76
N GLY A 935 -29.46 -40.53 -6.64
CA GLY A 935 -29.63 -40.96 -8.04
C GLY A 935 -28.38 -40.74 -8.90
N ALA A 936 -28.47 -41.14 -10.18
CA ALA A 936 -27.43 -41.13 -11.23
C ALA A 936 -26.16 -40.29 -10.94
N GLY A 937 -25.00 -40.97 -10.89
CA GLY A 937 -23.69 -40.35 -10.57
C GLY A 937 -23.26 -40.49 -9.10
N ALA A 938 -23.79 -41.49 -8.38
CA ALA A 938 -23.59 -41.66 -6.95
C ALA A 938 -22.10 -41.63 -6.55
N PRO A 939 -21.74 -40.84 -5.51
CA PRO A 939 -20.39 -40.83 -4.95
C PRO A 939 -20.00 -42.20 -4.41
N LEU A 940 -18.73 -42.55 -4.53
CA LEU A 940 -18.15 -43.75 -3.94
C LEU A 940 -17.75 -43.46 -2.49
N LEU A 941 -18.29 -44.22 -1.53
CA LEU A 941 -17.82 -44.19 -0.16
C LEU A 941 -16.60 -45.09 0.00
N ILE A 942 -15.50 -44.51 0.47
CA ILE A 942 -14.25 -45.21 0.73
C ILE A 942 -13.92 -45.18 2.22
N ARG A 943 -13.36 -46.27 2.73
CA ARG A 943 -12.80 -46.35 4.08
C ARG A 943 -11.32 -46.00 4.03
N ARG A 944 -10.86 -45.15 4.95
CA ARG A 944 -9.47 -44.71 5.06
C ARG A 944 -8.87 -45.02 6.43
N ASP A 945 -7.56 -44.86 6.57
CA ASP A 945 -6.87 -44.95 7.86
C ASP A 945 -7.47 -44.03 8.94
N GLN A 946 -8.02 -42.90 8.54
CA GLN A 946 -8.56 -41.86 9.42
C GLN A 946 -10.02 -41.53 9.07
N GLY A 947 -10.91 -42.52 9.12
CA GLY A 947 -12.34 -42.34 8.91
C GLY A 947 -12.82 -42.75 7.52
N TYR A 948 -13.82 -42.06 6.99
CA TYR A 948 -14.47 -42.39 5.72
C TYR A 948 -14.50 -41.16 4.81
N ALA A 949 -14.59 -41.39 3.50
CA ALA A 949 -14.64 -40.30 2.53
C ALA A 949 -15.57 -40.63 1.37
N LEU A 950 -16.33 -39.65 0.90
CA LEU A 950 -17.04 -39.71 -0.37
C LEU A 950 -16.16 -39.12 -1.47
N VAL A 951 -16.06 -39.88 -2.55
CA VAL A 951 -15.27 -39.57 -3.72
C VAL A 951 -16.19 -39.54 -4.93
N GLU A 952 -16.10 -38.48 -5.72
CA GLU A 952 -16.80 -38.37 -7.00
C GLU A 952 -15.82 -38.19 -8.14
N LEU A 953 -16.13 -38.73 -9.30
CA LEU A 953 -15.37 -38.47 -10.51
C LEU A 953 -15.73 -37.08 -11.03
N GLY A 954 -14.75 -36.19 -11.12
CA GLY A 954 -14.92 -34.84 -11.66
C GLY A 954 -15.12 -34.84 -13.19
N GLU A 955 -15.17 -33.64 -13.79
CA GLU A 955 -15.29 -33.48 -15.25
C GLU A 955 -14.13 -34.13 -16.04
N LEU A 956 -12.95 -34.25 -15.42
CA LEU A 956 -11.78 -34.93 -15.98
C LEU A 956 -11.72 -36.43 -15.62
N GLU A 957 -12.81 -36.96 -15.07
CA GLU A 957 -12.93 -38.32 -14.52
C GLU A 957 -11.92 -38.65 -13.41
N GLU A 958 -11.25 -37.65 -12.84
CA GLU A 958 -10.39 -37.85 -11.67
C GLU A 958 -11.24 -37.91 -10.38
N PRO A 959 -10.96 -38.85 -9.47
CA PRO A 959 -11.61 -38.93 -8.18
C PRO A 959 -11.26 -37.73 -7.32
N THR A 960 -12.28 -36.95 -7.01
CA THR A 960 -12.24 -35.79 -6.16
C THR A 960 -12.88 -36.11 -4.82
N LEU A 961 -12.19 -35.77 -3.74
CA LEU A 961 -12.72 -35.87 -2.39
C LEU A 961 -13.83 -34.84 -2.22
N VAL A 962 -15.07 -35.29 -1.99
CA VAL A 962 -16.24 -34.43 -1.83
C VAL A 962 -16.61 -34.26 -0.37
N THR A 963 -16.52 -35.32 0.43
CA THR A 963 -16.84 -35.27 1.87
C THR A 963 -15.94 -36.21 2.65
N GLU A 964 -15.45 -35.79 3.81
CA GLU A 964 -14.82 -36.64 4.83
C GLU A 964 -15.77 -36.79 6.02
N TYR A 965 -15.79 -37.98 6.59
CA TYR A 965 -16.55 -38.36 7.78
C TYR A 965 -15.58 -38.83 8.85
N THR A 966 -15.71 -38.27 10.05
CA THR A 966 -14.88 -38.67 11.20
C THR A 966 -15.22 -40.08 11.66
N ASP A 967 -16.51 -40.41 11.68
CA ASP A 967 -17.06 -41.69 12.08
C ASP A 967 -17.65 -42.43 10.86
N ARG A 968 -17.94 -43.73 10.97
CA ARG A 968 -18.64 -44.47 9.91
C ARG A 968 -19.99 -43.79 9.67
N PRO A 969 -20.24 -43.23 8.47
CA PRO A 969 -21.54 -42.62 8.22
C PRO A 969 -22.60 -43.71 8.27
N TYR A 970 -23.76 -43.43 8.87
CA TYR A 970 -24.88 -44.37 8.89
C TYR A 970 -25.40 -44.74 7.49
N SER A 971 -25.06 -43.96 6.47
CA SER A 971 -25.33 -44.30 5.07
C SER A 971 -24.37 -45.34 4.49
N ALA A 972 -23.29 -45.68 5.19
CA ALA A 972 -22.41 -46.78 4.84
C ALA A 972 -23.19 -48.09 4.90
N ASP A 973 -23.23 -48.79 3.76
CA ASP A 973 -23.99 -50.01 3.53
C ASP A 973 -25.49 -49.88 3.75
N ALA A 974 -26.03 -48.66 3.85
CA ALA A 974 -27.48 -48.50 3.95
C ALA A 974 -28.13 -49.04 2.67
N ALA A 975 -29.34 -49.58 2.78
CA ALA A 975 -30.13 -50.01 1.63
C ALA A 975 -31.42 -49.19 1.57
N ALA A 976 -31.59 -48.41 0.50
CA ALA A 976 -32.78 -47.61 0.27
C ALA A 976 -33.82 -48.37 -0.58
N LEU A 977 -35.07 -48.39 -0.14
CA LEU A 977 -36.17 -49.04 -0.87
C LEU A 977 -37.46 -48.22 -0.79
N GLY A 978 -37.60 -47.23 -1.67
CA GLY A 978 -38.75 -46.32 -1.68
C GLY A 978 -38.75 -45.39 -0.47
N ASP A 979 -39.75 -45.51 0.41
CA ASP A 979 -39.83 -44.76 1.68
C ASP A 979 -39.10 -45.46 2.84
N LEU A 980 -38.47 -46.61 2.59
CA LEU A 980 -37.69 -47.36 3.59
C LEU A 980 -36.19 -47.12 3.42
N LEU A 981 -35.48 -47.05 4.54
CA LEU A 981 -34.03 -47.02 4.60
C LEU A 981 -33.59 -48.03 5.66
N ILE A 982 -32.83 -49.05 5.26
CA ILE A 982 -32.26 -50.02 6.18
C ILE A 982 -30.83 -49.60 6.46
N VAL A 983 -30.47 -49.50 7.74
CA VAL A 983 -29.18 -48.96 8.19
C VAL A 983 -28.56 -49.95 9.17
N PRO A 984 -27.28 -50.33 9.01
CA PRO A 984 -26.57 -51.07 10.03
C PRO A 984 -26.29 -50.17 11.24
N GLU A 985 -26.54 -50.68 12.45
CA GLU A 985 -26.12 -49.98 13.67
C GLU A 985 -24.59 -50.10 13.83
N PRO A 986 -23.95 -49.15 14.55
CA PRO A 986 -22.49 -49.14 14.72
C PRO A 986 -21.93 -50.37 15.43
N ASP A 987 -22.78 -51.14 16.12
CA ASP A 987 -22.42 -52.41 16.77
C ASP A 987 -22.17 -53.55 15.76
N ASN A 988 -22.60 -53.41 14.50
CA ASN A 988 -22.64 -54.49 13.50
C ASN A 988 -23.41 -55.74 13.99
N GLU A 989 -24.27 -55.60 15.00
CA GLU A 989 -25.09 -56.68 15.55
C GLU A 989 -26.58 -56.47 15.26
N SER A 990 -26.97 -55.27 14.81
CA SER A 990 -28.35 -54.98 14.46
C SER A 990 -28.52 -54.14 13.19
N LEU A 991 -29.64 -54.35 12.51
CA LEU A 991 -30.10 -53.54 11.39
C LEU A 991 -31.36 -52.77 11.81
N VAL A 992 -31.43 -51.48 11.50
CA VAL A 992 -32.61 -50.66 11.76
C VAL A 992 -33.34 -50.36 10.46
N VAL A 993 -34.64 -50.62 10.45
CA VAL A 993 -35.53 -50.26 9.35
C VAL A 993 -36.17 -48.91 9.67
N LEU A 994 -35.83 -47.91 8.88
CA LEU A 994 -36.34 -46.55 8.99
C LEU A 994 -37.38 -46.28 7.90
N ARG A 995 -38.40 -45.49 8.21
CA ARG A 995 -39.38 -44.98 7.25
C ARG A 995 -39.30 -43.46 7.15
N ARG A 996 -39.29 -42.94 5.92
CA ARG A 996 -39.30 -41.49 5.67
C ARG A 996 -40.57 -40.85 6.25
N GLY A 997 -40.36 -39.89 7.14
CA GLY A 997 -41.38 -39.03 7.74
C GLY A 997 -41.49 -37.69 7.00
N SER A 998 -41.55 -36.59 7.75
CA SER A 998 -41.65 -35.24 7.18
C SER A 998 -40.31 -34.72 6.64
N THR A 999 -40.37 -33.75 5.72
CA THR A 999 -39.20 -33.05 5.15
C THR A 999 -39.42 -31.56 5.25
N ALA A 1000 -38.40 -30.82 5.66
CA ALA A 1000 -38.42 -29.37 5.75
C ALA A 1000 -37.16 -28.74 5.14
N TRP A 1001 -37.29 -27.50 4.67
CA TRP A 1001 -36.26 -26.74 3.97
C TRP A 1001 -36.05 -25.40 4.67
N GLN A 1002 -34.79 -24.98 4.81
CA GLN A 1002 -34.41 -23.69 5.35
C GLN A 1002 -33.37 -23.01 4.47
#